data_AF-A0A975EGF5-F1
#
_entry.id   AF-A0A975EGF5-F1
#
_cell.length_a   1.000
_cell.length_b   1.000
_cell.length_c   1.000
_cell.angle_alpha   90.00
_cell.angle_beta   90.00
_cell.angle_gamma   90.00
#
_symmetry.space_group_name_H-M   'P 1'
#
loop_
_entity.id
_entity.type
_entity.pdbx_description
1 polymer ?
#
loop_
_entity_poly.entity_id
_entity_poly.type
_entity_poly.pdbx_seq_one_letter_code
_entity_poly.pdbx_strand_id
1 'polypeptide(L)'
;MLTLALTGGIATGKSTAIRIFRECMPDIVVFDCDESVQALLDSPEVVSEITGHFGEGVLDPKTGKVLRGKLREAVFTDVAKRKLLEGILHPRVRQECLALKEKAATQGARCFLADVPLLFENGFDFGQSQAISVSTTRATQVARLKARNGWDDELIESVIAAQLPIEEKSVRADIVFWNDGEPAVLEAQIQRFCKIFPPLSMSEQTEQEPESAAEVVAVAEAPAKEEPAPFPVPEAVDLNEFRLKTLSELQKIAAEIPAKIQGGIPKAQLVYEIICFYTANGTNVTCEGVIEFGKEHFAMIRDPHRSFRPSQDDIHIGGPVLNDAKLRNGQLLKVKVRQPVQRDKYLTTAEILEIEGNPAADWVEPQDFDKLTPMFPDSRIHLEGEGTEYLGVRVIDLIAPLGKGQRGLIVAPPRGGKTILLKQIAKSIKANNPNIELVILLLDERPEEVTDFEETVELPVFASTFDETPKRHAQVADLVIARAQRMVELGKHVVLLLDSLTRLARGHNSAMQGGPIGSGGVSPAALQKSRKFFGTARNIENGGSLTILATALIETESRLDDVVFEEFKGTGNMEVRLDRELAERRVYPAIHIPQSGTRNDDRLYHPDEFRKVIDVRKQLAGLPIGDALVTLLDNLKPTKTNAEFLLRGLR
;
A
#
# COMPACT_ATOMS: atom_id res chain seq x y z
N MET A 1 -19.41 3.36 -26.87
CA MET A 1 -19.39 1.88 -26.80
C MET A 1 -18.44 1.44 -25.69
N LEU A 2 -18.92 0.66 -24.72
CA LEU A 2 -18.08 0.03 -23.69
C LEU A 2 -17.17 -1.00 -24.36
N THR A 3 -15.87 -0.99 -24.05
CA THR A 3 -14.92 -1.94 -24.63
C THR A 3 -14.31 -2.78 -23.51
N LEU A 4 -14.47 -4.09 -23.55
CA LEU A 4 -14.09 -5.03 -22.50
C LEU A 4 -13.09 -6.06 -23.03
N ALA A 5 -12.10 -6.43 -22.22
CA ALA A 5 -11.22 -7.56 -22.48
C ALA A 5 -11.56 -8.69 -21.50
N LEU A 6 -12.02 -9.83 -21.98
CA LEU A 6 -12.26 -11.03 -21.17
C LEU A 6 -11.00 -11.88 -21.15
N THR A 7 -10.53 -12.24 -19.96
CA THR A 7 -9.40 -13.15 -19.76
C THR A 7 -9.71 -14.15 -18.65
N GLY A 8 -8.78 -15.07 -18.43
CA GLY A 8 -8.92 -16.17 -17.47
C GLY A 8 -8.05 -17.35 -17.86
N GLY A 9 -7.71 -18.17 -16.88
CA GLY A 9 -6.98 -19.42 -17.08
C GLY A 9 -7.81 -20.47 -17.83
N ILE A 10 -7.17 -21.55 -18.25
CA ILE A 10 -7.86 -22.70 -18.83
C ILE A 10 -8.89 -23.26 -17.82
N ALA A 11 -10.04 -23.72 -18.34
CA ALA A 11 -11.14 -24.29 -17.56
C ALA A 11 -11.78 -23.38 -16.48
N THR A 12 -11.52 -22.07 -16.54
CA THR A 12 -12.14 -21.08 -15.63
C THR A 12 -13.58 -20.72 -15.99
N GLY A 13 -14.03 -20.99 -17.22
CA GLY A 13 -15.43 -20.78 -17.65
C GLY A 13 -15.71 -19.54 -18.49
N LYS A 14 -14.70 -18.97 -19.17
CA LYS A 14 -14.86 -17.82 -20.09
C LYS A 14 -15.94 -18.02 -21.15
N SER A 15 -15.99 -19.18 -21.79
CA SER A 15 -17.03 -19.47 -22.79
C SER A 15 -18.45 -19.43 -22.20
N THR A 16 -18.60 -19.88 -20.94
CA THR A 16 -19.86 -19.74 -20.20
C THR A 16 -20.17 -18.27 -19.92
N ALA A 17 -19.18 -17.47 -19.52
CA ALA A 17 -19.34 -16.04 -19.32
C ALA A 17 -19.75 -15.32 -20.61
N ILE A 18 -19.12 -15.60 -21.75
CA ILE A 18 -19.48 -15.03 -23.06
C ILE A 18 -20.93 -15.36 -23.43
N ARG A 19 -21.37 -16.59 -23.18
CA ARG A 19 -22.77 -16.98 -23.41
C ARG A 19 -23.73 -16.14 -22.57
N ILE A 20 -23.46 -15.99 -21.27
CA ILE A 20 -24.28 -15.18 -20.37
C ILE A 20 -24.26 -13.70 -20.78
N PHE A 21 -23.11 -13.18 -21.21
CA PHE A 21 -23.00 -11.82 -21.75
C PHE A 21 -23.89 -11.60 -22.97
N ARG A 22 -23.92 -12.56 -23.92
CA ARG A 22 -24.80 -12.50 -25.10
C ARG A 22 -26.29 -12.60 -24.72
N GLU A 23 -26.63 -13.35 -23.68
CA GLU A 23 -28.00 -13.44 -23.15
C GLU A 23 -28.43 -12.13 -22.47
N CYS A 24 -27.52 -11.47 -21.74
CA CYS A 24 -27.81 -10.24 -21.00
C CYS A 24 -27.71 -8.96 -21.85
N MET A 25 -26.88 -8.97 -22.89
CA MET A 25 -26.65 -7.86 -23.81
C MET A 25 -26.77 -8.36 -25.25
N PRO A 26 -27.99 -8.40 -25.82
CA PRO A 26 -28.22 -8.95 -27.16
C PRO A 26 -27.44 -8.23 -28.28
N ASP A 27 -27.02 -6.99 -28.03
CA ASP A 27 -26.28 -6.13 -28.95
C ASP A 27 -24.76 -6.14 -28.71
N ILE A 28 -24.26 -7.05 -27.86
CA ILE A 28 -22.82 -7.21 -27.63
C ILE A 28 -22.12 -7.78 -28.88
N VAL A 29 -21.05 -7.12 -29.30
CA VAL A 29 -20.15 -7.65 -30.32
C VAL A 29 -18.98 -8.34 -29.61
N VAL A 30 -18.74 -9.61 -29.93
CA VAL A 30 -17.68 -10.41 -29.31
C VAL A 30 -16.60 -10.73 -30.34
N PHE A 31 -15.34 -10.49 -29.99
CA PHE A 31 -14.16 -10.91 -30.75
C PHE A 31 -13.46 -12.04 -30.02
N ASP A 32 -13.21 -13.16 -30.69
CA ASP A 32 -12.47 -14.29 -30.12
C ASP A 32 -11.06 -14.34 -30.74
N CYS A 33 -10.03 -14.10 -29.92
CA CYS A 33 -8.64 -14.14 -30.40
C CYS A 33 -8.23 -15.52 -30.91
N ASP A 34 -8.71 -16.61 -30.32
CA ASP A 34 -8.37 -17.95 -30.76
C ASP A 34 -9.03 -18.28 -32.11
N GLU A 35 -10.26 -17.82 -32.33
CA GLU A 35 -10.95 -17.95 -33.62
C GLU A 35 -10.24 -17.14 -34.72
N SER A 36 -9.82 -15.91 -34.42
CA SER A 36 -9.04 -15.06 -35.32
C SER A 36 -7.71 -15.71 -35.70
N VAL A 37 -6.95 -16.24 -34.72
CA VAL A 37 -5.71 -16.99 -35.00
C VAL A 37 -5.99 -18.19 -35.91
N GLN A 38 -7.07 -18.93 -35.67
CA GLN A 38 -7.43 -20.06 -36.52
C GLN A 38 -7.73 -19.64 -37.96
N ALA A 39 -8.49 -18.57 -38.15
CA ALA A 39 -8.79 -18.03 -39.48
C ALA A 39 -7.53 -17.53 -40.19
N LEU A 40 -6.62 -16.87 -39.47
CA LEU A 40 -5.34 -16.41 -39.99
C LEU A 40 -4.46 -17.58 -40.44
N LEU A 41 -4.39 -18.68 -39.70
CA LEU A 41 -3.62 -19.87 -40.10
C LEU A 41 -4.15 -20.56 -41.37
N ASP A 42 -5.39 -20.27 -41.76
CA ASP A 42 -6.00 -20.73 -43.00
C ASP A 42 -5.88 -19.69 -44.15
N SER A 43 -5.36 -18.48 -43.88
CA SER A 43 -5.19 -17.41 -44.87
C SER A 43 -3.99 -17.67 -45.79
N PRO A 44 -4.13 -17.60 -47.13
CA PRO A 44 -3.03 -17.85 -48.08
C PRO A 44 -1.77 -17.02 -47.82
N GLU A 45 -1.92 -15.77 -47.40
CA GLU A 45 -0.81 -14.87 -47.08
C GLU A 45 -0.01 -15.37 -45.86
N VAL A 46 -0.71 -15.69 -44.77
CA VAL A 46 -0.12 -16.18 -43.53
C VAL A 46 0.46 -17.58 -43.72
N VAL A 47 -0.20 -18.43 -44.49
CA VAL A 47 0.31 -19.77 -44.88
C VAL A 47 1.64 -19.61 -45.63
N SER A 48 1.73 -18.69 -46.59
CA SER A 48 2.96 -18.44 -47.34
C SER A 48 4.09 -17.92 -46.44
N GLU A 49 3.80 -16.98 -45.54
CA GLU A 49 4.76 -16.41 -44.60
C GLU A 49 5.26 -17.45 -43.58
N ILE A 50 4.35 -18.27 -43.03
CA ILE A 50 4.71 -19.40 -42.16
C ILE A 50 5.55 -20.42 -42.93
N THR A 51 5.21 -20.73 -44.18
CA THR A 51 5.99 -21.69 -44.99
C THR A 51 7.40 -21.18 -45.27
N GLY A 52 7.56 -19.88 -45.53
CA GLY A 52 8.88 -19.26 -45.75
C GLY A 52 9.80 -19.36 -44.54
N HIS A 53 9.25 -19.36 -43.33
CA HIS A 53 10.01 -19.40 -42.08
C HIS A 53 10.14 -20.80 -41.44
N PHE A 54 9.11 -21.64 -41.57
CA PHE A 54 9.01 -22.94 -40.90
C PHE A 54 9.16 -24.14 -41.88
N GLY A 55 9.22 -23.87 -43.19
CA GLY A 55 9.36 -24.86 -44.26
C GLY A 55 8.05 -25.59 -44.60
N GLU A 56 8.04 -26.35 -45.69
CA GLU A 56 6.85 -27.11 -46.14
C GLU A 56 6.43 -28.22 -45.16
N GLY A 57 7.29 -28.60 -44.22
CA GLY A 57 7.03 -29.66 -43.24
C GLY A 57 5.88 -29.38 -42.28
N VAL A 58 5.48 -28.10 -42.11
CA VAL A 58 4.32 -27.69 -41.31
C VAL A 58 3.02 -27.59 -42.10
N LEU A 59 3.03 -27.91 -43.40
CA LEU A 59 1.83 -27.94 -44.24
C LEU A 59 1.31 -29.36 -44.45
N ASP A 60 0.01 -29.45 -44.68
CA ASP A 60 -0.63 -30.64 -45.21
C ASP A 60 -0.31 -30.73 -46.71
N PRO A 61 0.37 -31.80 -47.17
CA PRO A 61 0.83 -31.91 -48.55
C PRO A 61 -0.30 -32.08 -49.59
N LYS A 62 -1.54 -32.34 -49.16
CA LYS A 62 -2.70 -32.47 -50.05
C LYS A 62 -3.55 -31.21 -50.10
N THR A 63 -3.63 -30.47 -49.00
CA THR A 63 -4.53 -29.31 -48.87
C THR A 63 -3.80 -27.97 -48.80
N GLY A 64 -2.48 -27.97 -48.59
CA GLY A 64 -1.68 -26.75 -48.42
C GLY A 64 -1.94 -25.99 -47.12
N LYS A 65 -2.77 -26.54 -46.22
CA LYS A 65 -3.13 -25.91 -44.94
C LYS A 65 -2.07 -26.14 -43.87
N VAL A 66 -1.96 -25.21 -42.92
CA VAL A 66 -1.05 -25.36 -41.77
C VAL A 66 -1.51 -26.52 -40.87
N LEU A 67 -0.64 -27.50 -40.66
CA LEU A 67 -0.80 -28.56 -39.68
C LEU A 67 -0.48 -28.03 -38.28
N ARG A 68 -1.50 -27.56 -37.58
CA ARG A 68 -1.39 -26.94 -36.24
C ARG A 68 -0.59 -27.78 -35.24
N GLY A 69 -0.73 -29.11 -35.27
CA GLY A 69 0.04 -30.02 -34.43
C GLY A 69 1.54 -29.93 -34.68
N LYS A 70 1.96 -30.02 -35.96
CA LYS A 70 3.37 -29.89 -36.36
C LYS A 70 3.92 -28.49 -36.12
N LEU A 71 3.12 -27.45 -36.35
CA LEU A 71 3.51 -26.08 -36.06
C LEU A 71 3.73 -25.89 -34.56
N ARG A 72 2.85 -26.44 -33.71
CA ARG A 72 3.00 -26.42 -32.25
C ARG A 72 4.27 -27.15 -31.82
N GLU A 73 4.55 -28.33 -32.34
CA GLU A 73 5.79 -29.08 -32.08
C GLU A 73 7.03 -28.26 -32.46
N ALA A 74 7.00 -27.56 -33.60
CA ALA A 74 8.12 -26.75 -34.07
C ALA A 74 8.41 -25.51 -33.18
N VAL A 75 7.41 -24.94 -32.51
CA VAL A 75 7.57 -23.78 -31.62
C VAL A 75 7.68 -24.12 -30.14
N PHE A 76 7.29 -25.33 -29.73
CA PHE A 76 7.20 -25.70 -28.33
C PHE A 76 8.57 -25.70 -27.62
N THR A 77 9.62 -26.13 -28.32
CA THR A 77 10.99 -26.24 -27.77
C THR A 77 11.94 -25.12 -28.22
N ASP A 78 11.51 -24.26 -29.15
CA ASP A 78 12.34 -23.23 -29.76
C ASP A 78 11.72 -21.83 -29.56
N VAL A 79 12.28 -21.10 -28.57
CA VAL A 79 11.82 -19.76 -28.18
C VAL A 79 11.96 -18.75 -29.33
N ALA A 80 12.96 -18.89 -30.19
CA ALA A 80 13.15 -17.99 -31.32
C ALA A 80 12.06 -18.18 -32.37
N LYS A 81 11.74 -19.45 -32.69
CA LYS A 81 10.62 -19.79 -33.57
C LYS A 81 9.26 -19.39 -32.98
N ARG A 82 9.07 -19.53 -31.68
CA ARG A 82 7.85 -19.06 -31.00
C ARG A 82 7.65 -17.56 -31.18
N LYS A 83 8.69 -16.75 -30.91
CA LYS A 83 8.65 -15.29 -31.12
C LYS A 83 8.40 -14.90 -32.57
N LEU A 84 8.95 -15.66 -33.51
CA LEU A 84 8.72 -15.45 -34.93
C LEU A 84 7.24 -15.67 -35.30
N LEU A 85 6.65 -16.78 -34.84
CA LEU A 85 5.23 -17.07 -35.06
C LEU A 85 4.32 -16.03 -34.41
N GLU A 86 4.62 -15.64 -33.16
CA GLU A 86 3.92 -14.55 -32.46
C GLU A 86 4.01 -13.23 -33.23
N GLY A 87 5.17 -12.93 -33.83
CA GLY A 87 5.40 -11.74 -34.66
C GLY A 87 4.59 -11.72 -35.96
N ILE A 88 4.28 -12.89 -36.53
CA ILE A 88 3.43 -13.02 -37.72
C ILE A 88 1.95 -12.82 -37.35
N LEU A 89 1.51 -13.43 -36.24
CA LEU A 89 0.10 -13.53 -35.87
C LEU A 89 -0.41 -12.33 -35.05
N HIS A 90 0.29 -11.92 -33.99
CA HIS A 90 -0.23 -10.92 -33.03
C HIS A 90 -0.59 -9.56 -33.67
N PRO A 91 0.22 -8.99 -34.59
CA PRO A 91 -0.14 -7.73 -35.25
C PRO A 91 -1.44 -7.85 -36.05
N ARG A 92 -1.66 -8.98 -36.72
CA ARG A 92 -2.84 -9.24 -37.54
C ARG A 92 -4.09 -9.45 -36.69
N VAL A 93 -3.99 -10.23 -35.61
CA VAL A 93 -5.08 -10.39 -34.63
C VAL A 93 -5.47 -9.03 -34.03
N ARG A 94 -4.49 -8.18 -33.71
CA ARG A 94 -4.76 -6.82 -33.22
C ARG A 94 -5.49 -5.97 -34.26
N GLN A 95 -5.08 -6.05 -35.52
CA GLN A 95 -5.73 -5.33 -36.61
C GLN A 95 -7.18 -5.79 -36.83
N GLU A 96 -7.45 -7.10 -36.84
CA GLU A 96 -8.81 -7.66 -36.94
C GLU A 96 -9.68 -7.23 -35.75
N CYS A 97 -9.14 -7.26 -34.53
CA CYS A 97 -9.84 -6.82 -33.33
C CYS A 97 -10.24 -5.34 -33.41
N LEU A 98 -9.30 -4.47 -33.79
CA LEU A 98 -9.56 -3.04 -33.94
C LEU A 98 -10.55 -2.74 -35.06
N ALA A 99 -10.45 -3.43 -36.20
CA ALA A 99 -11.38 -3.29 -37.31
C ALA A 99 -12.81 -3.72 -36.92
N LEU A 100 -12.96 -4.84 -36.20
CA LEU A 100 -14.27 -5.28 -35.72
C LEU A 100 -14.82 -4.33 -34.65
N LYS A 101 -13.97 -3.80 -33.77
CA LYS A 101 -14.36 -2.79 -32.77
C LYS A 101 -14.86 -1.51 -33.45
N GLU A 102 -14.16 -1.00 -34.46
CA GLU A 102 -14.59 0.18 -35.21
C GLU A 102 -15.90 -0.06 -35.97
N LYS A 103 -16.05 -1.23 -36.58
CA LYS A 103 -17.31 -1.65 -37.21
C LYS A 103 -18.45 -1.74 -36.19
N ALA A 104 -18.21 -2.30 -35.00
CA ALA A 104 -19.20 -2.37 -33.94
C ALA A 104 -19.62 -0.96 -33.47
N ALA A 105 -18.66 -0.04 -33.33
CA ALA A 105 -18.93 1.34 -32.95
C ALA A 105 -19.79 2.08 -34.00
N THR A 106 -19.47 1.93 -35.29
CA THR A 106 -20.23 2.54 -36.40
C THR A 106 -21.62 1.94 -36.56
N GLN A 107 -21.82 0.68 -36.18
CA GLN A 107 -23.12 0.00 -36.13
C GLN A 107 -23.93 0.29 -34.85
N GLY A 108 -23.40 1.14 -33.96
CA GLY A 108 -24.10 1.55 -32.74
C GLY A 108 -24.11 0.50 -31.63
N ALA A 109 -23.24 -0.51 -31.67
CA ALA A 109 -23.13 -1.51 -30.61
C ALA A 109 -22.83 -0.84 -29.26
N ARG A 110 -23.51 -1.27 -28.19
CA ARG A 110 -23.29 -0.68 -26.86
C ARG A 110 -22.04 -1.23 -26.19
N CYS A 111 -21.70 -2.49 -26.47
CA CYS A 111 -20.58 -3.19 -25.87
C CYS A 111 -19.79 -4.00 -26.91
N PHE A 112 -18.47 -3.89 -26.84
CA PHE A 112 -17.52 -4.76 -27.54
C PHE A 112 -16.71 -5.55 -26.52
N LEU A 113 -16.63 -6.86 -26.67
CA LEU A 113 -15.92 -7.77 -25.75
C LEU A 113 -14.91 -8.61 -26.53
N ALA A 114 -13.62 -8.52 -26.21
CA ALA A 114 -12.62 -9.42 -26.80
C ALA A 114 -12.25 -10.53 -25.80
N ASP A 115 -12.35 -11.82 -26.15
CA ASP A 115 -11.75 -12.93 -25.40
C ASP A 115 -10.27 -13.01 -25.73
N VAL A 116 -9.44 -12.67 -24.73
CA VAL A 116 -7.99 -12.60 -24.82
C VAL A 116 -7.39 -13.49 -23.72
N PRO A 117 -7.14 -14.79 -23.99
CA PRO A 117 -6.67 -15.75 -22.97
C PRO A 117 -5.37 -15.37 -22.26
N LEU A 118 -4.45 -14.71 -22.98
CA LEU A 118 -3.13 -14.31 -22.51
C LEU A 118 -2.98 -12.79 -22.42
N LEU A 119 -4.07 -12.11 -22.02
CA LEU A 119 -4.15 -10.65 -21.99
C LEU A 119 -2.98 -10.00 -21.25
N PHE A 120 -2.70 -10.48 -20.03
CA PHE A 120 -1.69 -9.89 -19.15
C PHE A 120 -0.27 -10.41 -19.41
N GLU A 121 -0.15 -11.63 -19.91
CA GLU A 121 1.12 -12.25 -20.28
C GLU A 121 1.76 -11.54 -21.46
N ASN A 122 0.94 -11.18 -22.46
CA ASN A 122 1.41 -10.61 -23.71
C ASN A 122 1.20 -9.09 -23.82
N GLY A 123 0.56 -8.48 -22.82
CA GLY A 123 0.28 -7.03 -22.81
C GLY A 123 -0.61 -6.57 -23.98
N PHE A 124 -1.58 -7.39 -24.36
CA PHE A 124 -2.45 -7.08 -25.50
C PHE A 124 -3.40 -5.92 -25.17
N ASP A 125 -3.20 -4.79 -25.83
CA ASP A 125 -3.99 -3.58 -25.65
C ASP A 125 -4.61 -3.13 -26.98
N PHE A 126 -5.94 -3.06 -27.01
CA PHE A 126 -6.75 -2.60 -28.13
C PHE A 126 -7.62 -1.39 -27.76
N GLY A 127 -7.22 -0.66 -26.70
CA GLY A 127 -7.96 0.43 -26.11
C GLY A 127 -9.22 -0.08 -25.41
N GLN A 128 -9.12 -1.20 -24.70
CA GLN A 128 -10.17 -1.66 -23.80
C GLN A 128 -10.35 -0.68 -22.64
N SER A 129 -11.59 -0.47 -22.23
CA SER A 129 -11.93 0.35 -21.07
C SER A 129 -11.74 -0.40 -19.76
N GLN A 130 -11.94 -1.72 -19.78
CA GLN A 130 -11.81 -2.60 -18.60
C GLN A 130 -11.36 -4.00 -19.00
N ALA A 131 -10.60 -4.65 -18.12
CA ALA A 131 -10.25 -6.07 -18.18
C ALA A 131 -11.08 -6.90 -17.19
N ILE A 132 -11.61 -8.03 -17.62
CA ILE A 132 -12.44 -8.96 -16.85
C ILE A 132 -11.70 -10.29 -16.73
N SER A 133 -11.48 -10.81 -15.51
CA SER A 133 -10.96 -12.16 -15.30
C SER A 133 -12.06 -13.10 -14.81
N VAL A 134 -12.36 -14.15 -15.56
CA VAL A 134 -13.15 -15.28 -15.04
C VAL A 134 -12.19 -16.20 -14.29
N SER A 135 -12.45 -16.43 -13.01
CA SER A 135 -11.47 -16.99 -12.08
C SER A 135 -12.07 -18.09 -11.21
N THR A 136 -11.26 -19.10 -10.88
CA THR A 136 -11.67 -20.31 -10.14
C THR A 136 -10.47 -20.83 -9.36
N THR A 137 -10.69 -21.57 -8.28
CA THR A 137 -9.61 -22.31 -7.60
C THR A 137 -8.92 -23.31 -8.54
N ARG A 138 -7.65 -23.58 -8.25
CA ARG A 138 -6.87 -24.63 -8.92
C ARG A 138 -7.54 -25.99 -8.84
N ALA A 139 -8.12 -26.35 -7.70
CA ALA A 139 -8.84 -27.61 -7.52
C ALA A 139 -10.00 -27.75 -8.54
N THR A 140 -10.78 -26.68 -8.73
CA THR A 140 -11.85 -26.63 -9.74
C THR A 140 -11.31 -26.72 -11.17
N GLN A 141 -10.20 -26.04 -11.48
CA GLN A 141 -9.58 -26.12 -12.82
C GLN A 141 -9.16 -27.55 -13.16
N VAL A 142 -8.46 -28.22 -12.23
CA VAL A 142 -8.02 -29.61 -12.39
C VAL A 142 -9.21 -30.54 -12.56
N ALA A 143 -10.23 -30.43 -11.69
CA ALA A 143 -11.43 -31.26 -11.78
C ALA A 143 -12.16 -31.09 -13.12
N ARG A 144 -12.31 -29.85 -13.61
CA ARG A 144 -12.94 -29.56 -14.90
C ARG A 144 -12.13 -30.05 -16.09
N LEU A 145 -10.80 -29.94 -16.05
CA LEU A 145 -9.93 -30.44 -17.11
C LEU A 145 -9.95 -31.96 -17.19
N LYS A 146 -9.91 -32.66 -16.04
CA LYS A 146 -10.08 -34.12 -15.98
C LYS A 146 -11.41 -34.54 -16.59
N ALA A 147 -12.50 -33.88 -16.19
CA ALA A 147 -13.85 -34.21 -16.67
C ALA A 147 -14.04 -33.90 -18.17
N ARG A 148 -13.48 -32.80 -18.68
CA ARG A 148 -13.67 -32.35 -20.07
C ARG A 148 -12.78 -33.07 -21.07
N ASN A 149 -11.53 -33.36 -20.69
CA ASN A 149 -10.49 -33.76 -21.62
C ASN A 149 -9.89 -35.14 -21.33
N GLY A 150 -10.13 -35.72 -20.15
CA GLY A 150 -9.55 -37.00 -19.76
C GLY A 150 -8.01 -36.99 -19.65
N TRP A 151 -7.41 -35.81 -19.45
CA TRP A 151 -5.96 -35.66 -19.33
C TRP A 151 -5.46 -36.18 -17.98
N ASP A 152 -4.23 -36.68 -17.97
CA ASP A 152 -3.52 -37.04 -16.74
C ASP A 152 -3.09 -35.79 -15.95
N ASP A 153 -2.69 -36.01 -14.69
CA ASP A 153 -2.31 -34.93 -13.77
C ASP A 153 -1.07 -34.16 -14.25
N GLU A 154 -0.08 -34.85 -14.81
CA GLU A 154 1.16 -34.22 -15.28
C GLU A 154 0.89 -33.25 -16.45
N LEU A 155 0.08 -33.65 -17.42
CA LEU A 155 -0.29 -32.79 -18.54
C LEU A 155 -1.14 -31.60 -18.08
N ILE A 156 -2.12 -31.81 -17.19
CA ILE A 156 -2.94 -30.73 -16.64
C ILE A 156 -2.08 -29.68 -15.95
N GLU A 157 -1.15 -30.12 -15.11
CA GLU A 157 -0.27 -29.21 -14.37
C GLU A 157 0.66 -28.43 -15.30
N SER A 158 1.20 -29.07 -16.34
CA SER A 158 2.03 -28.39 -17.34
C SER A 158 1.29 -27.29 -18.10
N VAL A 159 0.00 -27.50 -18.38
CA VAL A 159 -0.84 -26.55 -19.13
C VAL A 159 -1.25 -25.37 -18.26
N ILE A 160 -1.62 -25.62 -16.99
CA ILE A 160 -1.95 -24.55 -16.04
C ILE A 160 -0.70 -23.70 -15.75
N ALA A 161 0.46 -24.32 -15.55
CA ALA A 161 1.72 -23.63 -15.27
C ALA A 161 2.24 -22.77 -16.43
N ALA A 162 1.79 -23.02 -17.66
CA ALA A 162 2.14 -22.23 -18.84
C ALA A 162 1.38 -20.88 -18.91
N GLN A 163 0.42 -20.64 -18.02
CA GLN A 163 -0.35 -19.40 -17.93
C GLN A 163 0.01 -18.63 -16.66
N LEU A 164 -0.24 -17.32 -16.64
CA LEU A 164 -0.10 -16.55 -15.40
C LEU A 164 -1.05 -17.14 -14.32
N PRO A 165 -0.61 -17.29 -13.06
CA PRO A 165 -1.47 -17.77 -11.98
C PRO A 165 -2.80 -17.01 -11.93
N ILE A 166 -3.90 -17.72 -11.66
CA ILE A 166 -5.23 -17.14 -11.73
C ILE A 166 -5.43 -16.05 -10.67
N GLU A 167 -4.78 -16.18 -9.52
CA GLU A 167 -4.74 -15.20 -8.44
C GLU A 167 -4.10 -13.90 -8.95
N GLU A 168 -3.01 -14.02 -9.72
CA GLU A 168 -2.32 -12.86 -10.28
C GLU A 168 -3.13 -12.21 -11.42
N LYS A 169 -3.81 -13.01 -12.26
CA LYS A 169 -4.76 -12.48 -13.25
C LYS A 169 -5.92 -11.74 -12.57
N SER A 170 -6.40 -12.27 -11.45
CA SER A 170 -7.50 -11.66 -10.68
C SER A 170 -7.09 -10.31 -10.10
N VAL A 171 -5.85 -10.18 -9.61
CA VAL A 171 -5.30 -8.90 -9.11
C VAL A 171 -5.14 -7.87 -10.22
N ARG A 172 -4.77 -8.30 -11.44
CA ARG A 172 -4.55 -7.41 -12.58
C ARG A 172 -5.83 -7.00 -13.32
N ALA A 173 -6.93 -7.73 -13.13
CA ALA A 173 -8.20 -7.44 -13.78
C ALA A 173 -8.98 -6.33 -13.07
N ASP A 174 -9.77 -5.59 -13.85
CA ASP A 174 -10.66 -4.57 -13.30
C ASP A 174 -11.87 -5.18 -12.61
N ILE A 175 -12.34 -6.30 -13.15
CA ILE A 175 -13.51 -7.04 -12.71
C ILE A 175 -13.12 -8.51 -12.63
N VAL A 176 -13.51 -9.18 -11.56
CA VAL A 176 -13.31 -10.63 -11.40
C VAL A 176 -14.67 -11.29 -11.26
N PHE A 177 -14.95 -12.26 -12.13
CA PHE A 177 -16.10 -13.15 -11.97
C PHE A 177 -15.62 -14.49 -11.43
N TRP A 178 -16.02 -14.80 -10.20
CA TRP A 178 -15.63 -16.04 -9.53
C TRP A 178 -16.55 -17.19 -9.92
N ASN A 179 -15.98 -18.32 -10.35
CA ASN A 179 -16.72 -19.42 -10.96
C ASN A 179 -16.40 -20.80 -10.32
N ASP A 180 -16.25 -20.85 -8.99
CA ASP A 180 -16.15 -22.13 -8.25
C ASP A 180 -17.50 -22.71 -7.83
N GLY A 181 -18.55 -21.89 -7.85
CA GLY A 181 -19.90 -22.29 -7.43
C GLY A 181 -20.74 -22.90 -8.55
N GLU A 182 -22.04 -23.02 -8.29
CA GLU A 182 -23.03 -23.43 -9.28
C GLU A 182 -23.10 -22.43 -10.46
N PRO A 183 -23.45 -22.89 -11.68
CA PRO A 183 -23.52 -22.01 -12.86
C PRO A 183 -24.37 -20.75 -12.69
N ALA A 184 -25.45 -20.84 -11.88
CA ALA A 184 -26.32 -19.71 -11.56
C ALA A 184 -25.59 -18.56 -10.83
N VAL A 185 -24.48 -18.84 -10.13
CA VAL A 185 -23.69 -17.84 -9.41
C VAL A 185 -22.88 -16.98 -10.39
N LEU A 186 -22.26 -17.60 -11.40
CA LEU A 186 -21.60 -16.87 -12.48
C LEU A 186 -22.62 -16.05 -13.27
N GLU A 187 -23.78 -16.65 -13.53
CA GLU A 187 -24.89 -15.98 -14.21
C GLU A 187 -25.37 -14.73 -13.47
N ALA A 188 -25.63 -14.83 -12.16
CA ALA A 188 -26.06 -13.70 -11.35
C ALA A 188 -25.01 -12.57 -11.28
N GLN A 189 -23.72 -12.90 -11.21
CA GLN A 189 -22.63 -11.92 -11.23
C GLN A 189 -22.62 -11.12 -12.53
N ILE A 190 -22.69 -11.82 -13.67
CA ILE A 190 -22.68 -11.18 -14.99
C ILE A 190 -23.98 -10.40 -15.22
N GLN A 191 -25.14 -10.94 -14.83
CA GLN A 191 -26.42 -10.21 -14.89
C GLN A 191 -26.39 -8.92 -14.07
N ARG A 192 -25.82 -8.95 -12.86
CA ARG A 192 -25.65 -7.74 -12.04
C ARG A 192 -24.76 -6.73 -12.75
N PHE A 193 -23.64 -7.18 -13.32
CA PHE A 193 -22.76 -6.33 -14.12
C PHE A 193 -23.51 -5.70 -15.31
N CYS A 194 -24.31 -6.48 -16.05
CA CYS A 194 -25.08 -5.98 -17.19
C CYS A 194 -26.18 -4.97 -16.77
N LYS A 195 -26.80 -5.14 -15.60
CA LYS A 195 -27.84 -4.22 -15.09
C LYS A 195 -27.33 -2.83 -14.73
N ILE A 196 -26.03 -2.69 -14.39
CA ILE A 196 -25.39 -1.40 -14.09
C ILE A 196 -25.31 -0.51 -15.36
N PHE A 197 -25.55 -1.09 -16.56
CA PHE A 197 -25.57 -0.37 -17.84
C PHE A 197 -26.99 -0.36 -18.45
N PRO A 198 -27.89 0.56 -18.05
CA PRO A 198 -29.28 0.58 -18.52
C PRO A 198 -29.40 0.86 -20.03
N PRO A 199 -30.47 0.38 -20.70
CA PRO A 199 -30.77 0.70 -22.09
C PRO A 199 -31.06 2.20 -22.26
N LEU A 200 -30.62 2.78 -23.38
CA LEU A 200 -31.00 4.14 -23.77
C LEU A 200 -32.46 4.13 -24.23
N SER A 201 -33.36 4.78 -23.49
CA SER A 201 -34.65 5.21 -24.02
C SER A 201 -34.81 6.73 -23.85
N MET A 202 -34.82 7.39 -25.01
CA MET A 202 -35.56 8.60 -25.41
C MET A 202 -35.34 9.89 -24.60
N SER A 203 -34.55 10.78 -25.20
CA SER A 203 -34.74 12.24 -25.32
C SER A 203 -35.28 13.00 -24.12
N GLU A 204 -34.40 13.83 -23.55
CA GLU A 204 -34.71 15.05 -22.83
C GLU A 204 -35.79 15.88 -23.58
N GLN A 205 -36.97 16.00 -22.97
CA GLN A 205 -37.86 17.14 -23.18
C GLN A 205 -38.22 17.71 -21.82
N THR A 206 -37.60 18.87 -21.54
CA THR A 206 -38.09 20.00 -20.75
C THR A 206 -39.39 19.79 -19.96
N GLU A 207 -39.29 19.71 -18.64
CA GLU A 207 -40.41 19.94 -17.72
C GLU A 207 -40.49 21.43 -17.35
N GLN A 208 -41.52 22.10 -17.86
CA GLN A 208 -42.12 23.29 -17.26
C GLN A 208 -43.18 22.84 -16.24
N GLU A 209 -43.29 23.57 -15.13
CA GLU A 209 -44.27 23.37 -14.06
C GLU A 209 -45.74 23.48 -14.54
N PRO A 210 -46.71 22.89 -13.80
CA PRO A 210 -48.02 22.54 -14.34
C PRO A 210 -49.14 23.54 -14.01
N GLU A 211 -50.12 23.66 -14.90
CA GLU A 211 -51.47 24.12 -14.54
C GLU A 211 -52.59 23.33 -15.26
N SER A 212 -53.54 22.91 -14.43
CA SER A 212 -54.96 22.64 -14.70
C SER A 212 -55.41 21.30 -15.31
N ALA A 213 -56.12 20.58 -14.42
CA ALA A 213 -57.21 19.62 -14.59
C ALA A 213 -57.85 19.43 -15.98
N ALA A 214 -58.02 18.17 -16.40
CA ALA A 214 -59.33 17.50 -16.45
C ALA A 214 -59.25 16.06 -17.02
N GLU A 215 -60.10 15.22 -16.42
CA GLU A 215 -60.72 13.99 -16.92
C GLU A 215 -59.95 12.66 -16.99
N VAL A 216 -60.48 11.75 -16.17
CA VAL A 216 -60.04 10.38 -15.89
C VAL A 216 -60.82 9.44 -16.80
N VAL A 217 -60.12 8.61 -17.58
CA VAL A 217 -60.68 7.37 -18.13
C VAL A 217 -59.81 6.22 -17.65
N ALA A 218 -60.43 5.33 -16.87
CA ALA A 218 -59.79 4.23 -16.16
C ALA A 218 -59.23 3.17 -17.11
N VAL A 219 -57.96 2.78 -16.88
CA VAL A 219 -57.37 1.51 -17.33
C VAL A 219 -56.73 0.86 -16.10
N ALA A 220 -57.09 -0.40 -15.88
CA ALA A 220 -56.81 -1.18 -14.67
C ALA A 220 -55.33 -1.23 -14.26
N GLU A 221 -55.08 -0.96 -12.97
CA GLU A 221 -53.80 -1.18 -12.30
C GLU A 221 -53.48 -2.68 -12.23
N ALA A 222 -52.29 -3.06 -12.70
CA ALA A 222 -51.65 -4.30 -12.31
C ALA A 222 -51.18 -4.17 -10.85
N PRO A 223 -51.23 -5.24 -10.03
CA PRO A 223 -50.95 -5.12 -8.60
C PRO A 223 -49.49 -4.70 -8.36
N ALA A 224 -49.33 -3.63 -7.58
CA ALA A 224 -48.04 -3.22 -7.04
C ALA A 224 -47.44 -4.38 -6.23
N LYS A 225 -46.19 -4.76 -6.54
CA LYS A 225 -45.40 -5.62 -5.66
C LYS A 225 -45.21 -4.86 -4.36
N GLU A 226 -45.70 -5.40 -3.26
CA GLU A 226 -45.37 -4.94 -1.91
C GLU A 226 -43.84 -4.86 -1.77
N GLU A 227 -43.32 -3.66 -1.49
CA GLU A 227 -41.93 -3.48 -1.09
C GLU A 227 -41.73 -4.26 0.23
N PRO A 228 -40.74 -5.17 0.30
CA PRO A 228 -40.48 -5.90 1.53
C PRO A 228 -40.11 -4.91 2.64
N ALA A 229 -40.64 -5.14 3.85
CA ALA A 229 -40.34 -4.32 5.02
C ALA A 229 -38.81 -4.13 5.18
N PRO A 230 -38.33 -2.91 5.49
CA PRO A 230 -36.90 -2.62 5.56
C PRO A 230 -36.23 -3.55 6.58
N PHE A 231 -35.16 -4.21 6.14
CA PHE A 231 -34.38 -5.06 7.01
C PHE A 231 -33.82 -4.22 8.18
N PRO A 232 -33.94 -4.67 9.45
CA PRO A 232 -33.47 -3.88 10.57
C PRO A 232 -31.95 -3.73 10.49
N VAL A 233 -31.48 -2.49 10.33
CA VAL A 233 -30.07 -2.13 10.37
C VAL A 233 -29.79 -1.18 11.53
N PRO A 234 -28.56 -1.13 12.05
CA PRO A 234 -28.18 -0.15 13.07
C PRO A 234 -28.42 1.29 12.58
N GLU A 235 -28.73 2.21 13.50
CA GLU A 235 -28.90 3.63 13.17
C GLU A 235 -27.57 4.28 12.77
N ALA A 236 -26.49 3.97 13.49
CA ALA A 236 -25.15 4.45 13.22
C ALA A 236 -24.09 3.40 13.54
N VAL A 237 -23.00 3.41 12.78
CA VAL A 237 -21.82 2.56 13.02
C VAL A 237 -20.52 3.29 12.66
N ASP A 238 -19.44 2.92 13.34
CA ASP A 238 -18.08 3.34 12.98
C ASP A 238 -17.36 2.20 12.23
N LEU A 239 -16.97 2.47 10.99
CA LEU A 239 -16.23 1.52 10.15
C LEU A 239 -14.93 1.05 10.81
N ASN A 240 -14.25 1.92 11.55
CA ASN A 240 -12.99 1.58 12.22
C ASN A 240 -13.18 0.43 13.23
N GLU A 241 -14.33 0.35 13.92
CA GLU A 241 -14.64 -0.77 14.81
C GLU A 241 -14.76 -2.10 14.05
N PHE A 242 -15.31 -2.09 12.83
CA PHE A 242 -15.42 -3.29 11.99
C PHE A 242 -14.05 -3.77 11.53
N ARG A 243 -13.10 -2.86 11.31
CA ARG A 243 -11.71 -3.23 10.98
C ARG A 243 -11.02 -3.96 12.14
N LEU A 244 -11.38 -3.67 13.38
CA LEU A 244 -10.82 -4.29 14.59
C LEU A 244 -11.45 -5.65 14.93
N LYS A 245 -12.71 -5.89 14.55
CA LYS A 245 -13.38 -7.19 14.76
C LYS A 245 -12.62 -8.35 14.13
N THR A 246 -12.70 -9.52 14.73
CA THR A 246 -12.16 -10.76 14.17
C THR A 246 -12.93 -11.17 12.91
N LEU A 247 -12.30 -11.99 12.05
CA LEU A 247 -12.97 -12.51 10.86
C LEU A 247 -14.24 -13.31 11.21
N SER A 248 -14.23 -14.04 12.33
CA SER A 248 -15.39 -14.81 12.80
C SER A 248 -16.56 -13.91 13.20
N GLU A 249 -16.29 -12.81 13.90
CA GLU A 249 -17.33 -11.84 14.27
C GLU A 249 -17.95 -11.17 13.04
N LEU A 250 -17.12 -10.77 12.07
CA LEU A 250 -17.59 -10.20 10.81
C LEU A 250 -18.42 -11.20 9.99
N GLN A 251 -18.04 -12.48 9.99
CA GLN A 251 -18.82 -13.54 9.33
C GLN A 251 -20.19 -13.75 9.98
N LYS A 252 -20.28 -13.64 11.32
CA LYS A 252 -21.57 -13.70 12.03
C LYS A 252 -22.47 -12.53 11.62
N ILE A 253 -21.93 -11.31 11.61
CA ILE A 253 -22.67 -10.12 11.16
C ILE A 253 -23.12 -10.29 9.70
N ALA A 254 -22.24 -10.76 8.82
CA ALA A 254 -22.57 -10.98 7.42
C ALA A 254 -23.62 -12.07 7.18
N ALA A 255 -23.71 -13.08 8.06
CA ALA A 255 -24.71 -14.14 7.96
C ALA A 255 -26.12 -13.66 8.34
N GLU A 256 -26.23 -12.62 9.16
CA GLU A 256 -27.51 -11.99 9.51
C GLU A 256 -28.03 -11.09 8.37
N ILE A 257 -27.13 -10.58 7.53
CA ILE A 257 -27.46 -9.70 6.40
C ILE A 257 -28.15 -10.52 5.27
N PRO A 258 -29.32 -10.09 4.75
CA PRO A 258 -30.06 -10.80 3.71
C PRO A 258 -29.38 -10.75 2.33
N ALA A 259 -28.29 -9.98 2.18
CA ALA A 259 -27.41 -10.07 1.03
C ALA A 259 -26.54 -11.34 1.15
N LYS A 260 -26.52 -12.19 0.12
CA LYS A 260 -25.63 -13.36 0.06
C LYS A 260 -24.17 -12.92 -0.07
N ILE A 261 -23.57 -12.50 1.05
CA ILE A 261 -22.14 -12.23 1.16
C ILE A 261 -21.42 -13.59 1.09
N GLN A 262 -20.57 -13.78 0.09
CA GLN A 262 -19.89 -15.05 -0.15
C GLN A 262 -18.93 -15.40 1.00
N GLY A 263 -18.89 -16.69 1.38
CA GLY A 263 -17.87 -17.20 2.30
C GLY A 263 -16.49 -17.24 1.64
N GLY A 264 -15.43 -17.03 2.42
CA GLY A 264 -14.04 -17.12 1.95
C GLY A 264 -13.44 -15.84 1.34
N ILE A 265 -14.17 -14.72 1.36
CA ILE A 265 -13.61 -13.42 0.95
C ILE A 265 -12.62 -12.87 1.99
N PRO A 266 -11.62 -12.06 1.58
CA PRO A 266 -10.71 -11.40 2.51
C PRO A 266 -11.45 -10.51 3.52
N LYS A 267 -10.88 -10.36 4.72
CA LYS A 267 -11.47 -9.54 5.81
C LYS A 267 -11.86 -8.13 5.35
N ALA A 268 -11.00 -7.47 4.59
CA ALA A 268 -11.26 -6.12 4.07
C ALA A 268 -12.46 -6.07 3.11
N GLN A 269 -12.58 -7.05 2.21
CA GLN A 269 -13.76 -7.17 1.34
C GLN A 269 -15.02 -7.43 2.17
N LEU A 270 -14.93 -8.26 3.21
CA LEU A 270 -16.07 -8.55 4.08
C LEU A 270 -16.56 -7.28 4.80
N VAL A 271 -15.64 -6.47 5.33
CA VAL A 271 -15.97 -5.16 5.90
C VAL A 271 -16.63 -4.27 4.85
N TYR A 272 -16.04 -4.18 3.65
CA TYR A 272 -16.59 -3.40 2.54
C TYR A 272 -18.04 -3.81 2.21
N GLU A 273 -18.34 -5.10 2.07
CA GLU A 273 -19.69 -5.60 1.74
C GLU A 273 -20.71 -5.28 2.85
N ILE A 274 -20.32 -5.48 4.12
CA ILE A 274 -21.17 -5.17 5.28
C ILE A 274 -21.51 -3.67 5.30
N ILE A 275 -20.50 -2.81 5.12
CA ILE A 275 -20.69 -1.36 5.13
C ILE A 275 -21.51 -0.89 3.93
N CYS A 276 -21.31 -1.47 2.75
CA CYS A 276 -22.13 -1.17 1.58
C CYS A 276 -23.60 -1.52 1.84
N PHE A 277 -23.88 -2.65 2.50
CA PHE A 277 -25.23 -3.04 2.88
C PHE A 277 -25.84 -2.07 3.91
N TYR A 278 -25.11 -1.73 4.97
CA TYR A 278 -25.60 -0.80 5.99
C TYR A 278 -25.88 0.60 5.42
N THR A 279 -24.96 1.16 4.65
CA THR A 279 -25.19 2.44 3.97
C THR A 279 -26.35 2.38 2.96
N ALA A 280 -26.60 1.23 2.31
CA ALA A 280 -27.75 1.04 1.41
C ALA A 280 -29.10 1.15 2.12
N ASN A 281 -29.15 0.70 3.37
CA ASN A 281 -30.37 0.57 4.15
C ASN A 281 -30.52 1.69 5.18
N GLY A 282 -29.79 2.80 5.01
CA GLY A 282 -29.98 4.03 5.80
C GLY A 282 -29.15 4.12 7.08
N THR A 283 -28.22 3.21 7.36
CA THR A 283 -27.29 3.35 8.48
C THR A 283 -26.33 4.50 8.25
N ASN A 284 -26.17 5.38 9.24
CA ASN A 284 -25.15 6.42 9.23
C ASN A 284 -23.78 5.80 9.55
N VAL A 285 -22.92 5.69 8.55
CA VAL A 285 -21.56 5.16 8.72
C VAL A 285 -20.57 6.30 8.82
N THR A 286 -19.70 6.26 9.83
CA THR A 286 -18.52 7.12 9.92
C THR A 286 -17.23 6.34 9.74
N CYS A 287 -16.16 7.01 9.32
CA CYS A 287 -14.82 6.46 9.28
C CYS A 287 -13.82 7.56 9.62
N GLU A 288 -12.81 7.23 10.42
CA GLU A 288 -11.64 8.06 10.66
C GLU A 288 -10.40 7.45 9.98
N GLY A 289 -9.55 8.30 9.41
CA GLY A 289 -8.26 7.87 8.88
C GLY A 289 -7.44 9.02 8.30
N VAL A 290 -6.29 8.67 7.71
CA VAL A 290 -5.32 9.66 7.22
C VAL A 290 -5.43 9.84 5.71
N ILE A 291 -5.54 11.07 5.24
CA ILE A 291 -5.64 11.38 3.81
C ILE A 291 -4.30 11.17 3.08
N GLU A 292 -4.38 10.45 1.97
CA GLU A 292 -3.32 10.28 0.97
C GLU A 292 -3.84 10.72 -0.41
N PHE A 293 -3.25 11.76 -0.96
CA PHE A 293 -3.53 12.27 -2.31
C PHE A 293 -2.95 11.33 -3.37
N GLY A 294 -3.78 11.02 -4.38
CA GLY A 294 -3.38 10.30 -5.56
C GLY A 294 -2.61 11.18 -6.56
N LYS A 295 -2.30 10.61 -7.73
CA LYS A 295 -1.69 11.36 -8.86
C LYS A 295 -2.72 12.18 -9.65
N GLU A 296 -3.98 11.77 -9.60
CA GLU A 296 -5.13 12.43 -10.22
C GLU A 296 -5.94 13.10 -9.11
N HIS A 297 -6.87 14.02 -9.42
CA HIS A 297 -7.61 14.89 -8.48
C HIS A 297 -8.55 14.15 -7.50
N PHE A 298 -8.04 13.14 -6.81
CA PHE A 298 -8.70 12.35 -5.79
C PHE A 298 -7.74 12.10 -4.63
N ALA A 299 -8.31 11.73 -3.48
CA ALA A 299 -7.55 11.25 -2.35
C ALA A 299 -8.21 10.00 -1.75
N MET A 300 -7.42 9.25 -1.00
CA MET A 300 -7.88 8.08 -0.25
C MET A 300 -7.69 8.34 1.25
N ILE A 301 -8.65 7.94 2.07
CA ILE A 301 -8.49 7.87 3.52
C ILE A 301 -7.96 6.48 3.85
N ARG A 302 -6.74 6.43 4.37
CA ARG A 302 -6.00 5.22 4.72
C ARG A 302 -6.12 4.91 6.20
N ASP A 303 -6.16 3.62 6.51
CA ASP A 303 -6.12 3.13 7.89
C ASP A 303 -4.68 3.17 8.48
N PRO A 304 -4.42 3.96 9.53
CA PRO A 304 -3.12 3.94 10.21
C PRO A 304 -2.80 2.57 10.85
N HIS A 305 -3.78 1.79 11.30
CA HIS A 305 -3.55 0.50 11.96
C HIS A 305 -2.96 -0.56 11.00
N ARG A 306 -3.14 -0.39 9.70
CA ARG A 306 -2.56 -1.25 8.66
C ARG A 306 -1.31 -0.63 8.04
N SER A 307 -0.67 0.31 8.74
CA SER A 307 0.48 1.05 8.24
C SER A 307 0.19 1.78 6.92
N PHE A 308 -1.05 2.21 6.68
CA PHE A 308 -1.50 2.81 5.42
C PHE A 308 -1.40 1.89 4.20
N ARG A 309 -1.43 0.57 4.40
CA ARG A 309 -1.48 -0.39 3.29
C ARG A 309 -2.81 -0.20 2.54
N PRO A 310 -2.79 -0.01 1.21
CA PRO A 310 -4.01 0.10 0.43
C PRO A 310 -4.93 -1.11 0.63
N SER A 311 -6.21 -0.87 0.82
CA SER A 311 -7.20 -1.91 1.06
C SER A 311 -8.58 -1.56 0.47
N GLN A 312 -9.42 -2.58 0.25
CA GLN A 312 -10.74 -2.41 -0.37
C GLN A 312 -11.72 -1.60 0.50
N ASP A 313 -11.51 -1.61 1.81
CA ASP A 313 -12.28 -0.83 2.77
C ASP A 313 -11.73 0.60 2.98
N ASP A 314 -10.77 1.06 2.17
CA ASP A 314 -10.35 2.48 2.16
C ASP A 314 -11.45 3.38 1.58
N ILE A 315 -11.45 4.66 1.97
CA ILE A 315 -12.48 5.61 1.56
C ILE A 315 -11.95 6.54 0.48
N HIS A 316 -12.64 6.59 -0.66
CA HIS A 316 -12.38 7.53 -1.73
C HIS A 316 -12.96 8.92 -1.38
N ILE A 317 -12.18 9.97 -1.62
CA ILE A 317 -12.60 11.37 -1.56
C ILE A 317 -12.65 11.90 -2.99
N GLY A 318 -13.87 12.20 -3.46
CA GLY A 318 -14.09 12.77 -4.78
C GLY A 318 -13.71 14.25 -4.88
N GLY A 319 -13.42 14.71 -6.10
CA GLY A 319 -12.92 16.06 -6.39
C GLY A 319 -13.71 17.24 -5.77
N PRO A 320 -15.06 17.26 -5.78
CA PRO A 320 -15.82 18.35 -5.16
C PRO A 320 -15.53 18.51 -3.67
N VAL A 321 -15.55 17.42 -2.91
CA VAL A 321 -15.26 17.41 -1.46
C VAL A 321 -13.80 17.79 -1.19
N LEU A 322 -12.89 17.40 -2.09
CA LEU A 322 -11.47 17.70 -1.99
C LEU A 322 -11.18 19.21 -2.15
N ASN A 323 -11.90 19.89 -3.04
CA ASN A 323 -11.64 21.29 -3.40
C ASN A 323 -12.08 22.29 -2.32
N ASP A 324 -13.11 21.94 -1.54
CA ASP A 324 -13.72 22.88 -0.58
C ASP A 324 -12.91 23.02 0.73
N ALA A 325 -12.08 22.04 1.09
CA ALA A 325 -11.47 21.94 2.43
C ALA A 325 -9.95 22.21 2.51
N LYS A 326 -9.28 22.69 1.44
CA LYS A 326 -7.82 22.94 1.38
C LYS A 326 -6.98 21.84 2.07
N LEU A 327 -7.36 20.58 1.85
CA LEU A 327 -6.76 19.45 2.53
C LEU A 327 -5.32 19.22 2.05
N ARG A 328 -4.51 18.62 2.92
CA ARG A 328 -3.10 18.28 2.68
C ARG A 328 -2.82 16.84 3.10
N ASN A 329 -1.87 16.21 2.42
CA ASN A 329 -1.40 14.86 2.78
C ASN A 329 -1.09 14.74 4.27
N GLY A 330 -1.43 13.59 4.85
CA GLY A 330 -1.15 13.27 6.25
C GLY A 330 -2.16 13.85 7.25
N GLN A 331 -3.20 14.57 6.82
CA GLN A 331 -4.24 15.02 7.74
C GLN A 331 -5.14 13.87 8.20
N LEU A 332 -5.50 13.89 9.49
CA LEU A 332 -6.53 13.02 10.05
C LEU A 332 -7.91 13.58 9.75
N LEU A 333 -8.76 12.77 9.14
CA LEU A 333 -10.14 13.14 8.80
C LEU A 333 -11.11 12.15 9.40
N LYS A 334 -12.23 12.66 9.91
CA LYS A 334 -13.41 11.86 10.21
C LYS A 334 -14.49 12.23 9.22
N VAL A 335 -15.03 11.23 8.53
CA VAL A 335 -15.97 11.43 7.43
C VAL A 335 -17.23 10.60 7.60
N LYS A 336 -18.32 11.10 7.04
CA LYS A 336 -19.51 10.31 6.77
C LYS A 336 -19.28 9.52 5.48
N VAL A 337 -19.49 8.21 5.56
CA VAL A 337 -19.28 7.27 4.45
C VAL A 337 -20.61 6.98 3.76
N ARG A 338 -20.57 6.88 2.44
CA ARG A 338 -21.68 6.40 1.62
C ARG A 338 -21.21 5.31 0.66
N GLN A 339 -22.19 4.72 -0.01
CA GLN A 339 -21.92 3.78 -1.10
C GLN A 339 -21.00 4.39 -2.16
N PRO A 340 -20.23 3.55 -2.88
CA PRO A 340 -19.46 3.98 -4.03
C PRO A 340 -20.33 4.78 -5.00
N VAL A 341 -19.83 5.93 -5.44
CA VAL A 341 -20.50 6.76 -6.45
C VAL A 341 -19.89 6.41 -7.81
N GLN A 342 -20.70 6.25 -8.86
CA GLN A 342 -20.22 5.89 -10.21
C GLN A 342 -19.47 4.55 -10.28
N ARG A 343 -18.44 4.44 -11.13
CA ARG A 343 -17.62 3.23 -11.40
C ARG A 343 -16.57 2.93 -10.31
N ASP A 344 -16.64 3.59 -9.14
CA ASP A 344 -15.62 3.49 -8.10
C ASP A 344 -15.66 2.13 -7.39
N LYS A 345 -14.47 1.57 -7.13
CA LYS A 345 -14.26 0.27 -6.44
C LYS A 345 -14.20 0.41 -4.91
N TYR A 346 -14.35 1.62 -4.38
CA TYR A 346 -14.14 1.97 -2.97
C TYR A 346 -15.37 2.67 -2.38
N LEU A 347 -15.57 2.52 -1.07
CA LEU A 347 -16.51 3.35 -0.32
C LEU A 347 -16.18 4.83 -0.54
N THR A 348 -17.18 5.68 -0.63
CA THR A 348 -16.97 7.10 -0.99
C THR A 348 -17.36 8.02 0.17
N THR A 349 -16.65 9.13 0.27
CA THR A 349 -16.95 10.20 1.22
C THR A 349 -18.27 10.88 0.84
N ALA A 350 -19.19 10.97 1.80
CA ALA A 350 -20.39 11.79 1.69
C ALA A 350 -20.10 13.22 2.15
N GLU A 351 -19.45 13.35 3.30
CA GLU A 351 -19.21 14.61 4.00
C GLU A 351 -18.00 14.48 4.91
N ILE A 352 -17.23 15.57 5.06
CA ILE A 352 -16.16 15.66 6.06
C ILE A 352 -16.77 16.21 7.35
N LEU A 353 -16.69 15.44 8.43
CA LEU A 353 -17.26 15.80 9.72
C LEU A 353 -16.23 16.53 10.59
N GLU A 354 -15.00 16.00 10.66
CA GLU A 354 -13.92 16.57 11.45
C GLU A 354 -12.60 16.56 10.67
N ILE A 355 -11.79 17.60 10.88
CA ILE A 355 -10.42 17.73 10.39
C ILE A 355 -9.52 17.88 11.62
N GLU A 356 -8.61 16.93 11.83
CA GLU A 356 -7.70 16.89 12.97
C GLU A 356 -8.41 16.99 14.33
N GLY A 357 -9.58 16.35 14.43
CA GLY A 357 -10.43 16.32 15.63
C GLY A 357 -11.25 17.59 15.88
N ASN A 358 -11.20 18.57 14.97
CA ASN A 358 -12.07 19.75 15.02
C ASN A 358 -13.22 19.59 14.02
N PRO A 359 -14.45 20.04 14.34
CA PRO A 359 -15.54 20.08 13.38
C PRO A 359 -15.10 20.76 12.08
N ALA A 360 -15.45 20.20 10.93
CA ALA A 360 -15.00 20.71 9.62
C ALA A 360 -15.41 22.17 9.39
N ALA A 361 -16.56 22.61 9.95
CA ALA A 361 -17.02 23.98 9.90
C ALA A 361 -16.13 24.97 10.69
N ASP A 362 -15.47 24.50 11.73
CA ASP A 362 -14.62 25.30 12.62
C ASP A 362 -13.13 25.18 12.25
N TRP A 363 -12.79 24.39 11.23
CA TRP A 363 -11.42 24.15 10.84
C TRP A 363 -10.77 25.41 10.29
N VAL A 364 -9.67 25.81 10.95
CA VAL A 364 -8.80 26.90 10.49
C VAL A 364 -7.47 26.30 10.10
N GLU A 365 -7.09 26.47 8.84
CA GLU A 365 -5.82 25.99 8.30
C GLU A 365 -4.63 26.57 9.10
N PRO A 366 -3.80 25.72 9.75
CA PRO A 366 -2.59 26.19 10.41
C PRO A 366 -1.57 26.75 9.41
N GLN A 367 -0.58 27.49 9.91
CA GLN A 367 0.57 27.87 9.09
C GLN A 367 1.30 26.62 8.57
N ASP A 368 1.61 26.61 7.27
CA ASP A 368 2.34 25.50 6.66
C ASP A 368 3.68 25.24 7.36
N PHE A 369 3.99 23.96 7.61
CA PHE A 369 5.21 23.50 8.26
C PHE A 369 6.49 24.11 7.68
N ASP A 370 6.56 24.26 6.36
CA ASP A 370 7.75 24.82 5.70
C ASP A 370 7.92 26.33 5.94
N LYS A 371 6.87 27.02 6.40
CA LYS A 371 6.89 28.45 6.76
C LYS A 371 7.12 28.71 8.24
N LEU A 372 7.14 27.68 9.08
CA LEU A 372 7.39 27.82 10.51
C LEU A 372 8.88 28.12 10.78
N THR A 373 9.17 28.98 11.75
CA THR A 373 10.55 29.38 12.09
C THR A 373 11.29 28.23 12.80
N PRO A 374 12.36 27.67 12.22
CA PRO A 374 13.14 26.60 12.85
C PRO A 374 14.06 27.15 13.95
N MET A 375 14.06 26.49 15.11
CA MET A 375 14.91 26.79 16.25
C MET A 375 15.83 25.61 16.58
N PHE A 376 16.91 25.90 17.33
CA PHE A 376 17.67 24.83 17.98
C PHE A 376 16.81 24.19 19.09
N PRO A 377 17.02 22.90 19.38
CA PRO A 377 16.47 22.27 20.57
C PRO A 377 16.94 22.99 21.84
N ASP A 378 16.00 23.30 22.72
CA ASP A 378 16.20 23.99 24.01
C ASP A 378 15.45 23.31 25.17
N SER A 379 14.57 22.36 24.87
CA SER A 379 13.90 21.49 25.82
C SER A 379 14.39 20.06 25.64
N ARG A 380 14.94 19.49 26.71
CA ARG A 380 15.39 18.09 26.74
C ARG A 380 14.21 17.11 26.79
N ILE A 381 14.39 15.95 26.17
CA ILE A 381 13.55 14.75 26.32
C ILE A 381 14.29 13.84 27.29
N HIS A 382 13.78 13.68 28.51
CA HIS A 382 14.43 12.88 29.54
C HIS A 382 14.23 11.39 29.26
N LEU A 383 15.33 10.63 29.20
CA LEU A 383 15.32 9.21 28.89
C LEU A 383 15.69 8.32 30.08
N GLU A 384 16.20 8.86 31.19
CA GLU A 384 16.56 8.06 32.35
C GLU A 384 15.34 7.37 32.98
N GLY A 385 15.58 6.21 33.56
CA GLY A 385 14.59 5.46 34.31
C GLY A 385 15.28 4.56 35.35
N GLU A 386 14.48 3.90 36.18
CA GLU A 386 15.01 3.05 37.25
C GLU A 386 15.23 1.61 36.78
N GLY A 387 16.37 1.02 37.13
CA GLY A 387 16.67 -0.39 36.85
C GLY A 387 17.74 -0.59 35.77
N THR A 388 18.19 -1.84 35.66
CA THR A 388 19.29 -2.21 34.75
C THR A 388 18.91 -2.13 33.28
N GLU A 389 17.64 -2.26 32.95
CA GLU A 389 17.13 -2.11 31.58
C GLU A 389 17.23 -0.68 31.03
N TYR A 390 17.37 0.33 31.91
CA TYR A 390 17.51 1.75 31.54
C TYR A 390 18.97 2.20 31.41
N LEU A 391 19.96 1.31 31.60
CA LEU A 391 21.38 1.70 31.50
C LEU A 391 21.73 2.29 30.12
N GLY A 392 21.15 1.77 29.04
CA GLY A 392 21.29 2.32 27.68
C GLY A 392 20.93 3.79 27.58
N VAL A 393 19.70 4.09 27.97
CA VAL A 393 19.15 5.44 27.90
C VAL A 393 19.76 6.39 28.92
N ARG A 394 20.19 5.90 30.10
CA ARG A 394 20.96 6.68 31.06
C ARG A 394 22.32 7.12 30.52
N VAL A 395 23.00 6.25 29.77
CA VAL A 395 24.26 6.60 29.08
C VAL A 395 23.99 7.63 27.98
N ILE A 396 22.92 7.47 27.18
CA ILE A 396 22.53 8.48 26.18
C ILE A 396 22.29 9.83 26.86
N ASP A 397 21.57 9.86 27.97
CA ASP A 397 21.28 11.08 28.71
C ASP A 397 22.53 11.81 29.24
N LEU A 398 23.65 11.12 29.43
CA LEU A 398 24.91 11.73 29.86
C LEU A 398 25.82 12.12 28.69
N ILE A 399 25.74 11.41 27.57
CA ILE A 399 26.73 11.50 26.48
C ILE A 399 26.15 12.14 25.22
N ALA A 400 24.88 11.94 24.91
CA ALA A 400 24.23 12.45 23.71
C ALA A 400 22.78 12.80 24.05
N PRO A 401 22.54 13.89 24.80
CA PRO A 401 21.20 14.22 25.28
C PRO A 401 20.27 14.48 24.09
N LEU A 402 19.04 13.99 24.19
CA LEU A 402 18.02 14.14 23.16
C LEU A 402 17.15 15.37 23.45
N GLY A 403 17.00 16.26 22.47
CA GLY A 403 16.13 17.43 22.56
C GLY A 403 14.83 17.31 21.75
N LYS A 404 13.86 18.17 22.08
CA LYS A 404 12.69 18.43 21.24
C LYS A 404 13.13 19.12 19.95
N GLY A 405 12.81 18.53 18.80
CA GLY A 405 13.29 18.99 17.49
C GLY A 405 14.66 18.43 17.06
N GLN A 406 15.21 17.43 17.77
CA GLN A 406 16.53 16.88 17.45
C GLN A 406 16.50 16.05 16.16
N ARG A 407 17.60 16.11 15.39
CA ARG A 407 17.93 15.21 14.28
C ARG A 407 19.03 14.25 14.73
N GLY A 408 18.61 13.14 15.34
CA GLY A 408 19.51 12.14 15.90
C GLY A 408 19.77 10.98 14.95
N LEU A 409 21.01 10.49 14.95
CA LEU A 409 21.42 9.25 14.30
C LEU A 409 21.92 8.24 15.34
N ILE A 410 21.39 7.02 15.28
CA ILE A 410 21.99 5.85 15.95
C ILE A 410 22.79 5.09 14.90
N VAL A 411 24.10 5.26 14.93
CA VAL A 411 25.02 4.69 13.95
C VAL A 411 25.46 3.33 14.47
N ALA A 412 25.11 2.25 13.78
CA ALA A 412 25.35 0.91 14.31
C ALA A 412 25.81 -0.07 13.23
N PRO A 413 26.79 -0.94 13.53
CA PRO A 413 27.07 -2.10 12.70
C PRO A 413 25.93 -3.13 12.83
N PRO A 414 25.83 -4.09 11.88
CA PRO A 414 24.97 -5.25 12.05
C PRO A 414 25.23 -5.93 13.39
N ARG A 415 24.16 -6.33 14.10
CA ARG A 415 24.21 -6.96 15.43
C ARG A 415 24.80 -6.07 16.54
N GLY A 416 24.91 -4.75 16.34
CA GLY A 416 25.40 -3.81 17.37
C GLY A 416 24.41 -3.50 18.51
N GLY A 417 23.20 -4.06 18.50
CA GLY A 417 22.18 -3.81 19.54
C GLY A 417 21.27 -2.59 19.28
N LYS A 418 21.20 -2.09 18.04
CA LYS A 418 20.37 -0.94 17.65
C LYS A 418 18.90 -1.07 18.08
N THR A 419 18.31 -2.25 17.87
CA THR A 419 16.88 -2.49 18.10
C THR A 419 16.56 -2.45 19.59
N ILE A 420 17.40 -3.05 20.43
CA ILE A 420 17.24 -3.02 21.89
C ILE A 420 17.33 -1.57 22.39
N LEU A 421 18.30 -0.80 21.90
CA LEU A 421 18.46 0.59 22.29
C LEU A 421 17.26 1.44 21.87
N LEU A 422 16.75 1.28 20.63
CA LEU A 422 15.54 1.95 20.17
C LEU A 422 14.32 1.61 21.03
N LYS A 423 14.12 0.34 21.41
CA LYS A 423 13.03 -0.06 22.31
C LYS A 423 13.14 0.58 23.69
N GLN A 424 14.35 0.64 24.26
CA GLN A 424 14.59 1.33 25.53
C GLN A 424 14.25 2.82 25.45
N ILE A 425 14.65 3.48 24.35
CA ILE A 425 14.31 4.89 24.10
C ILE A 425 12.79 5.06 23.99
N ALA A 426 12.11 4.20 23.22
CA ALA A 426 10.66 4.25 23.03
C ALA A 426 9.90 4.11 24.36
N LYS A 427 10.24 3.08 25.16
CA LYS A 427 9.67 2.87 26.50
C LYS A 427 9.89 4.08 27.40
N SER A 428 11.10 4.62 27.39
CA SER A 428 11.44 5.75 28.23
C SER A 428 10.70 7.03 27.84
N ILE A 429 10.60 7.34 26.54
CA ILE A 429 9.82 8.49 26.07
C ILE A 429 8.35 8.34 26.48
N LYS A 430 7.75 7.15 26.28
CA LYS A 430 6.37 6.86 26.69
C LYS A 430 6.15 7.07 28.19
N ALA A 431 7.10 6.63 29.03
CA ALA A 431 6.99 6.74 30.48
C ALA A 431 7.21 8.19 30.98
N ASN A 432 8.23 8.87 30.47
CA ASN A 432 8.71 10.14 31.02
C ASN A 432 8.08 11.36 30.35
N ASN A 433 7.56 11.22 29.12
CA ASN A 433 7.12 12.35 28.31
C ASN A 433 5.73 12.06 27.68
N PRO A 434 4.66 11.89 28.48
CA PRO A 434 3.35 11.48 27.98
C PRO A 434 2.69 12.50 27.03
N ASN A 435 3.15 13.76 27.03
CA ASN A 435 2.68 14.81 26.12
C ASN A 435 3.37 14.79 24.74
N ILE A 436 4.30 13.86 24.51
CA ILE A 436 4.96 13.66 23.21
C ILE A 436 4.24 12.57 22.45
N GLU A 437 3.85 12.86 21.22
CA GLU A 437 3.34 11.88 20.27
C GLU A 437 4.52 11.02 19.78
N LEU A 438 4.60 9.78 20.26
CA LEU A 438 5.65 8.84 19.86
C LEU A 438 5.18 8.02 18.65
N VAL A 439 5.92 8.15 17.55
CA VAL A 439 5.68 7.44 16.29
C VAL A 439 6.86 6.51 16.03
N ILE A 440 6.59 5.26 15.71
CA ILE A 440 7.62 4.26 15.38
C ILE A 440 7.42 3.82 13.94
N LEU A 441 8.48 3.89 13.14
CA LEU A 441 8.50 3.48 11.74
C LEU A 441 9.62 2.47 11.49
N LEU A 442 9.25 1.23 11.13
CA LEU A 442 10.18 0.14 10.80
C LEU A 442 10.09 -0.18 9.30
N LEU A 443 11.24 -0.18 8.62
CA LEU A 443 11.38 -0.35 7.17
C LEU A 443 12.37 -1.47 6.86
N ASP A 444 11.96 -2.39 5.98
CA ASP A 444 12.77 -3.53 5.52
C ASP A 444 13.27 -4.41 6.69
N GLU A 445 12.47 -4.48 7.76
CA GLU A 445 12.69 -5.37 8.91
C GLU A 445 11.85 -6.64 8.82
N ARG A 446 12.22 -7.66 9.61
CA ARG A 446 11.52 -8.94 9.62
C ARG A 446 10.16 -8.85 10.34
N PRO A 447 9.11 -9.55 9.86
CA PRO A 447 7.80 -9.53 10.51
C PRO A 447 7.85 -9.85 12.01
N GLU A 448 8.65 -10.85 12.41
CA GLU A 448 8.80 -11.22 13.82
C GLU A 448 9.48 -10.13 14.67
N GLU A 449 10.37 -9.34 14.07
CA GLU A 449 11.02 -8.21 14.76
C GLU A 449 10.06 -7.03 14.92
N VAL A 450 9.13 -6.84 13.98
CA VAL A 450 8.05 -5.84 14.09
C VAL A 450 7.11 -6.21 15.24
N THR A 451 6.61 -7.46 15.27
CA THR A 451 5.73 -7.94 16.34
C THR A 451 6.41 -7.82 17.70
N ASP A 452 7.67 -8.25 17.82
CA ASP A 452 8.46 -8.13 19.05
C ASP A 452 8.66 -6.67 19.47
N PHE A 453 8.76 -5.72 18.53
CA PHE A 453 8.82 -4.30 18.85
C PHE A 453 7.48 -3.77 19.38
N GLU A 454 6.38 -4.08 18.70
CA GLU A 454 5.02 -3.70 19.09
C GLU A 454 4.66 -4.22 20.49
N GLU A 455 4.90 -5.51 20.75
CA GLU A 455 4.63 -6.13 22.04
C GLU A 455 5.51 -5.56 23.15
N THR A 456 6.79 -5.29 22.86
CA THR A 456 7.71 -4.76 23.88
C THR A 456 7.37 -3.33 24.29
N VAL A 457 7.00 -2.47 23.34
CA VAL A 457 6.75 -1.04 23.60
C VAL A 457 5.27 -0.77 23.94
N GLU A 458 4.38 -1.69 23.56
CA GLU A 458 2.92 -1.57 23.70
C GLU A 458 2.41 -0.28 23.06
N LEU A 459 2.85 -0.03 21.82
CA LEU A 459 2.43 1.09 20.98
C LEU A 459 2.26 0.62 19.54
N PRO A 460 1.32 1.20 18.77
CA PRO A 460 1.21 0.91 17.34
C PRO A 460 2.50 1.24 16.60
N VAL A 461 2.90 0.37 15.68
CA VAL A 461 4.08 0.57 14.83
C VAL A 461 3.67 0.69 13.37
N PHE A 462 4.21 1.70 12.67
CA PHE A 462 4.13 1.76 11.23
C PHE A 462 5.24 0.87 10.65
N ALA A 463 4.88 -0.14 9.88
CA ALA A 463 5.84 -1.09 9.34
C ALA A 463 5.66 -1.33 7.84
N SER A 464 6.80 -1.54 7.17
CA SER A 464 6.86 -2.14 5.84
C SER A 464 8.00 -3.15 5.85
N THR A 465 7.66 -4.44 5.97
CA THR A 465 8.62 -5.55 6.13
C THR A 465 9.43 -5.77 4.86
N PHE A 466 10.48 -6.60 4.93
CA PHE A 466 11.34 -6.92 3.78
C PHE A 466 10.63 -7.60 2.60
N ASP A 467 9.44 -8.17 2.82
CA ASP A 467 8.60 -8.76 1.78
C ASP A 467 7.94 -7.70 0.87
N GLU A 468 7.93 -6.44 1.31
CA GLU A 468 7.32 -5.33 0.59
C GLU A 468 8.29 -4.70 -0.41
N THR A 469 7.73 -4.05 -1.44
CA THR A 469 8.58 -3.39 -2.45
C THR A 469 9.31 -2.15 -1.88
N PRO A 470 10.49 -1.80 -2.39
CA PRO A 470 11.18 -0.56 -1.99
C PRO A 470 10.34 0.72 -2.15
N LYS A 471 9.45 0.75 -3.15
CA LYS A 471 8.49 1.84 -3.36
C LYS A 471 7.48 1.95 -2.23
N ARG A 472 7.07 0.82 -1.64
CA ARG A 472 6.17 0.77 -0.49
C ARG A 472 6.84 1.35 0.76
N HIS A 473 8.12 1.06 1.00
CA HIS A 473 8.89 1.68 2.10
C HIS A 473 8.89 3.21 2.00
N ALA A 474 9.11 3.74 0.80
CA ALA A 474 9.07 5.19 0.56
C ALA A 474 7.67 5.76 0.79
N GLN A 475 6.62 5.10 0.29
CA GLN A 475 5.23 5.56 0.45
C GLN A 475 4.81 5.63 1.93
N VAL A 476 5.05 4.57 2.72
CA VAL A 476 4.70 4.60 4.15
C VAL A 476 5.45 5.70 4.88
N ALA A 477 6.74 5.87 4.59
CA ALA A 477 7.56 6.90 5.21
C ALA A 477 7.06 8.31 4.87
N ASP A 478 6.76 8.57 3.59
CA ASP A 478 6.24 9.86 3.11
C ASP A 478 4.91 10.22 3.82
N LEU A 479 4.02 9.25 4.04
CA LEU A 479 2.75 9.50 4.71
C LEU A 479 2.90 9.66 6.23
N VAL A 480 3.78 8.86 6.86
CA VAL A 480 4.11 9.00 8.29
C VAL A 480 4.71 10.38 8.57
N ILE A 481 5.65 10.85 7.74
CA ILE A 481 6.26 12.16 7.95
C ILE A 481 5.29 13.29 7.68
N ALA A 482 4.42 13.16 6.67
CA ALA A 482 3.36 14.13 6.43
C ALA A 482 2.42 14.22 7.64
N ARG A 483 2.00 13.08 8.23
CA ARG A 483 1.19 13.06 9.46
C ARG A 483 1.90 13.74 10.62
N ALA A 484 3.18 13.45 10.82
CA ALA A 484 3.99 14.10 11.86
C ALA A 484 4.07 15.62 11.68
N GLN A 485 4.23 16.11 10.45
CA GLN A 485 4.21 17.54 10.15
C GLN A 485 2.86 18.19 10.50
N ARG A 486 1.73 17.56 10.13
CA ARG A 486 0.40 18.05 10.48
C ARG A 486 0.20 18.16 11.99
N MET A 487 0.68 17.18 12.76
CA MET A 487 0.64 17.26 14.24
C MET A 487 1.47 18.42 14.79
N VAL A 488 2.65 18.69 14.23
CA VAL A 488 3.50 19.80 14.68
C VAL A 488 2.92 21.17 14.33
N GLU A 489 2.28 21.30 13.18
CA GLU A 489 1.54 22.52 12.79
C GLU A 489 0.42 22.85 13.80
N LEU A 490 -0.14 21.83 14.48
CA LEU A 490 -1.13 21.98 15.56
C LEU A 490 -0.49 22.18 16.94
N GLY A 491 0.81 22.44 17.00
CA GLY A 491 1.53 22.69 18.26
C GLY A 491 1.97 21.44 19.01
N LYS A 492 1.79 20.23 18.46
CA LYS A 492 2.20 19.00 19.15
C LYS A 492 3.71 18.76 19.06
N HIS A 493 4.26 18.10 20.07
CA HIS A 493 5.63 17.57 20.04
C HIS A 493 5.58 16.12 19.56
N VAL A 494 6.28 15.81 18.48
CA VAL A 494 6.31 14.49 17.86
C VAL A 494 7.73 13.94 17.91
N VAL A 495 7.89 12.68 18.34
CA VAL A 495 9.14 11.93 18.18
C VAL A 495 8.91 10.79 17.20
N LEU A 496 9.67 10.76 16.11
CA LEU A 496 9.70 9.67 15.14
C LEU A 496 10.96 8.82 15.35
N LEU A 497 10.78 7.57 15.77
CA LEU A 497 11.82 6.55 15.79
C LEU A 497 11.81 5.79 14.46
N LEU A 498 12.91 5.85 13.71
CA LEU A 498 13.02 5.26 12.37
C LEU A 498 14.09 4.18 12.33
N ASP A 499 13.72 2.95 11.96
CA ASP A 499 14.65 1.86 11.68
C ASP A 499 14.43 1.33 10.25
N SER A 500 15.21 1.73 9.24
CA SER A 500 16.37 2.65 9.30
C SER A 500 16.39 3.65 8.15
N LEU A 501 17.16 4.72 8.34
CA LEU A 501 17.38 5.75 7.32
C LEU A 501 18.10 5.21 6.09
N THR A 502 19.00 4.23 6.28
CA THR A 502 19.68 3.52 5.20
C THR A 502 18.68 2.78 4.30
N ARG A 503 17.66 2.13 4.88
CA ARG A 503 16.60 1.44 4.14
C ARG A 503 15.67 2.41 3.43
N LEU A 504 15.34 3.53 4.06
CA LEU A 504 14.57 4.61 3.41
C LEU A 504 15.29 5.15 2.16
N ALA A 505 16.60 5.39 2.25
CA ALA A 505 17.39 5.86 1.12
C ALA A 505 17.41 4.88 -0.05
N ARG A 506 17.51 3.56 0.24
CA ARG A 506 17.36 2.50 -0.78
C ARG A 506 15.96 2.52 -1.40
N GLY A 507 14.92 2.65 -0.58
CA GLY A 507 13.52 2.79 -1.03
C GLY A 507 13.32 3.95 -2.02
N HIS A 508 13.83 5.13 -1.67
CA HIS A 508 13.79 6.30 -2.55
C HIS A 508 14.60 6.10 -3.84
N ASN A 509 15.76 5.43 -3.76
CA ASN A 509 16.58 5.16 -4.93
C ASN A 509 15.86 4.25 -5.93
N SER A 510 15.25 3.16 -5.45
CA SER A 510 14.48 2.23 -6.27
C SER A 510 13.17 2.81 -6.82
N ALA A 511 12.58 3.79 -6.13
CA ALA A 511 11.35 4.45 -6.58
C ALA A 511 11.58 5.44 -7.73
N MET A 512 12.83 5.87 -7.97
CA MET A 512 13.15 6.76 -9.09
C MET A 512 13.30 5.96 -10.40
N GLN A 513 12.62 6.41 -11.45
CA GLN A 513 12.78 5.84 -12.80
C GLN A 513 13.71 6.72 -13.63
N GLY A 514 14.89 6.19 -13.97
CA GLY A 514 15.89 6.91 -14.76
C GLY A 514 16.56 8.08 -14.02
N GLY A 515 17.66 8.58 -14.60
CA GLY A 515 18.45 9.68 -14.05
C GLY A 515 19.94 9.35 -13.88
N PRO A 516 20.78 10.35 -13.61
CA PRO A 516 22.21 10.15 -13.40
C PRO A 516 22.46 9.31 -12.15
N ILE A 517 23.27 8.26 -12.30
CA ILE A 517 23.73 7.43 -11.20
C ILE A 517 24.93 8.12 -10.55
N GLY A 518 24.81 8.46 -9.27
CA GLY A 518 25.89 9.05 -8.48
C GLY A 518 26.89 8.03 -7.97
N SER A 519 27.83 8.50 -7.15
CA SER A 519 28.80 7.62 -6.47
C SER A 519 28.09 6.54 -5.64
N GLY A 520 28.64 5.32 -5.64
CA GLY A 520 28.08 4.20 -4.89
C GLY A 520 26.76 3.63 -5.42
N GLY A 521 26.31 4.05 -6.62
CA GLY A 521 25.08 3.53 -7.24
C GLY A 521 23.79 4.22 -6.77
N VAL A 522 23.90 5.40 -6.14
CA VAL A 522 22.77 6.14 -5.60
C VAL A 522 22.44 7.36 -6.44
N SER A 523 21.17 7.54 -6.78
CA SER A 523 20.67 8.74 -7.44
C SER A 523 20.79 9.96 -6.50
N PRO A 524 21.40 11.07 -6.95
CA PRO A 524 21.44 12.31 -6.16
C PRO A 524 20.06 12.83 -5.75
N ALA A 525 19.04 12.65 -6.61
CA ALA A 525 17.68 13.06 -6.32
C ALA A 525 17.03 12.19 -5.21
N ALA A 526 17.35 10.90 -5.17
CA ALA A 526 16.89 10.00 -4.10
C ALA A 526 17.54 10.35 -2.75
N LEU A 527 18.83 10.67 -2.74
CA LEU A 527 19.53 11.18 -1.55
C LEU A 527 18.92 12.51 -1.09
N GLN A 528 18.67 13.44 -2.01
CA GLN A 528 18.03 14.71 -1.68
C GLN A 528 16.66 14.52 -1.03
N LYS A 529 15.83 13.59 -1.53
CA LYS A 529 14.52 13.29 -0.94
C LYS A 529 14.65 12.74 0.48
N SER A 530 15.55 11.78 0.67
CA SER A 530 15.83 11.20 2.00
C SER A 530 16.42 12.22 2.97
N ARG A 531 17.27 13.13 2.47
CA ARG A 531 17.83 14.24 3.25
C ARG A 531 16.75 15.24 3.63
N LYS A 532 15.81 15.55 2.71
CA LYS A 532 14.65 16.38 3.03
C LYS A 532 13.82 15.73 4.13
N PHE A 533 13.55 14.42 4.06
CA PHE A 533 12.87 13.67 5.11
C PHE A 533 13.57 13.85 6.46
N PHE A 534 14.87 13.54 6.56
CA PHE A 534 15.58 13.65 7.83
C PHE A 534 15.74 15.10 8.32
N GLY A 535 15.88 16.04 7.39
CA GLY A 535 15.93 17.48 7.63
C GLY A 535 14.58 18.13 8.00
N THR A 536 13.48 17.38 7.98
CA THR A 536 12.21 17.89 8.51
C THR A 536 12.28 18.08 10.02
N ALA A 537 13.03 17.25 10.75
CA ALA A 537 13.15 17.38 12.20
C ALA A 537 13.78 18.71 12.61
N ARG A 538 13.05 19.44 13.45
CA ARG A 538 13.35 20.79 13.91
C ARG A 538 12.46 21.16 15.10
N ASN A 539 12.96 22.03 15.97
CA ASN A 539 12.16 22.73 16.96
C ASN A 539 11.48 23.93 16.28
N ILE A 540 10.27 24.31 16.70
CA ILE A 540 9.54 25.44 16.11
C ILE A 540 9.36 26.54 17.15
N GLU A 541 9.61 27.78 16.75
CA GLU A 541 9.35 28.95 17.59
C GLU A 541 7.85 29.07 17.92
N ASN A 542 7.52 29.15 19.22
CA ASN A 542 6.14 29.26 19.72
C ASN A 542 5.19 28.15 19.23
N GLY A 543 5.71 26.95 18.93
CA GLY A 543 4.94 25.85 18.38
C GLY A 543 5.37 24.48 18.87
N GLY A 544 5.01 23.47 18.09
CA GLY A 544 5.39 22.08 18.34
C GLY A 544 6.85 21.79 18.01
N SER A 545 7.21 20.51 17.96
CA SER A 545 8.55 20.11 17.52
C SER A 545 8.52 18.75 16.85
N LEU A 546 9.31 18.57 15.80
CA LEU A 546 9.54 17.25 15.20
C LEU A 546 10.93 16.75 15.55
N THR A 547 11.03 15.75 16.40
CA THR A 547 12.26 15.00 16.67
C THR A 547 12.28 13.76 15.78
N ILE A 548 13.40 13.50 15.09
CA ILE A 548 13.63 12.24 14.37
C ILE A 548 14.89 11.61 14.93
N LEU A 549 14.77 10.38 15.42
CA LEU A 549 15.89 9.55 15.81
C LEU A 549 15.90 8.33 14.90
N ALA A 550 16.86 8.30 13.96
CA ALA A 550 16.92 7.26 12.95
C ALA A 550 18.19 6.41 13.11
N THR A 551 18.09 5.11 12.87
CA THR A 551 19.27 4.26 12.77
C THR A 551 19.93 4.43 11.40
N ALA A 552 21.25 4.33 11.37
CA ALA A 552 22.06 4.27 10.16
C ALA A 552 23.01 3.08 10.27
N LEU A 553 22.97 2.21 9.26
CA LEU A 553 23.85 1.05 9.21
C LEU A 553 25.23 1.47 8.69
N ILE A 554 26.27 1.01 9.37
CA ILE A 554 27.68 1.15 8.94
C ILE A 554 28.34 -0.23 8.86
N GLU A 555 29.50 -0.29 8.19
CA GLU A 555 30.31 -1.51 8.13
C GLU A 555 29.54 -2.71 7.55
N THR A 556 28.63 -2.44 6.59
CA THR A 556 27.81 -3.43 5.88
C THR A 556 28.48 -3.97 4.61
N GLU A 557 29.73 -3.57 4.36
CA GLU A 557 30.48 -3.84 3.12
C GLU A 557 29.81 -3.27 1.86
N SER A 558 28.80 -2.41 2.02
CA SER A 558 28.07 -1.77 0.92
C SER A 558 28.50 -0.33 0.74
N ARG A 559 29.13 -0.02 -0.40
CA ARG A 559 29.47 1.36 -0.78
C ARG A 559 28.25 2.29 -0.81
N LEU A 560 27.07 1.76 -1.10
CA LEU A 560 25.82 2.52 -1.06
C LEU A 560 25.54 3.03 0.35
N ASP A 561 25.67 2.15 1.35
CA ASP A 561 25.38 2.49 2.74
C ASP A 561 26.41 3.49 3.29
N ASP A 562 27.67 3.38 2.88
CA ASP A 562 28.72 4.35 3.22
C ASP A 562 28.39 5.75 2.68
N VAL A 563 27.98 5.87 1.41
CA VAL A 563 27.59 7.15 0.79
C VAL A 563 26.36 7.75 1.48
N VAL A 564 25.37 6.90 1.78
CA VAL A 564 24.16 7.27 2.51
C VAL A 564 24.52 7.80 3.91
N PHE A 565 25.39 7.10 4.65
CA PHE A 565 25.81 7.51 5.98
C PHE A 565 26.50 8.88 5.97
N GLU A 566 27.47 9.09 5.07
CA GLU A 566 28.20 10.37 4.99
C GLU A 566 27.28 11.55 4.65
N GLU A 567 26.28 11.35 3.79
CA GLU A 567 25.28 12.39 3.46
C GLU A 567 24.43 12.79 4.68
N PHE A 568 24.02 11.82 5.51
CA PHE A 568 23.16 12.11 6.67
C PHE A 568 23.93 12.58 7.90
N LYS A 569 25.18 12.16 8.07
CA LYS A 569 26.07 12.63 9.13
C LYS A 569 26.21 14.16 9.13
N GLY A 570 26.30 14.77 7.95
CA GLY A 570 26.33 16.23 7.81
C GLY A 570 25.01 16.93 8.17
N THR A 571 23.89 16.22 8.07
CA THR A 571 22.52 16.73 8.27
C THR A 571 22.07 16.64 9.74
N GLY A 572 22.52 15.59 10.44
CA GLY A 572 22.22 15.34 11.84
C GLY A 572 22.91 16.32 12.79
N ASN A 573 22.35 16.45 13.99
CA ASN A 573 22.92 17.24 15.10
C ASN A 573 23.06 16.46 16.40
N MET A 574 22.75 15.16 16.40
CA MET A 574 23.04 14.20 17.47
C MET A 574 23.50 12.88 16.84
N GLU A 575 24.54 12.27 17.39
CA GLU A 575 25.08 10.97 16.96
C GLU A 575 25.29 10.07 18.19
N VAL A 576 24.72 8.87 18.17
CA VAL A 576 25.01 7.78 19.12
C VAL A 576 25.61 6.66 18.31
N ARG A 577 26.90 6.39 18.52
CA ARG A 577 27.63 5.38 17.75
C ARG A 577 27.76 4.10 18.55
N LEU A 578 27.37 2.98 17.96
CA LEU A 578 27.55 1.65 18.52
C LEU A 578 28.81 1.00 17.96
N ASP A 579 29.56 0.34 18.83
CA ASP A 579 30.87 -0.23 18.52
C ASP A 579 30.80 -1.76 18.38
N ARG A 580 31.43 -2.28 17.32
CA ARG A 580 31.45 -3.72 17.02
C ARG A 580 32.26 -4.51 18.05
N GLU A 581 33.41 -4.00 18.48
CA GLU A 581 34.29 -4.70 19.43
C GLU A 581 33.61 -4.84 20.80
N LEU A 582 32.94 -3.78 21.25
CA LEU A 582 32.11 -3.83 22.47
C LEU A 582 31.00 -4.89 22.37
N ALA A 583 30.29 -4.94 21.23
CA ALA A 583 29.22 -5.92 21.01
C ALA A 583 29.74 -7.36 20.97
N GLU A 584 30.89 -7.61 20.31
CA GLU A 584 31.56 -8.92 20.24
C GLU A 584 32.04 -9.39 21.63
N ARG A 585 32.52 -8.45 22.46
CA ARG A 585 32.86 -8.69 23.87
C ARG A 585 31.64 -8.80 24.80
N ARG A 586 30.42 -8.68 24.26
CA ARG A 586 29.14 -8.71 24.99
C ARG A 586 28.99 -7.61 26.04
N VAL A 587 29.60 -6.46 25.81
CA VAL A 587 29.43 -5.27 26.65
C VAL A 587 28.29 -4.42 26.08
N TYR A 588 27.15 -4.40 26.78
CA TYR A 588 25.96 -3.65 26.38
C TYR A 588 25.57 -2.61 27.44
N PRO A 589 25.04 -1.45 27.05
CA PRO A 589 24.83 -0.94 25.68
C PRO A 589 26.16 -0.69 24.96
N ALA A 590 26.33 -1.13 23.71
CA ALA A 590 27.61 -1.07 23.00
C ALA A 590 27.96 0.35 22.49
N ILE A 591 27.74 1.39 23.30
CA ILE A 591 27.89 2.80 22.92
C ILE A 591 29.36 3.22 22.97
N HIS A 592 29.86 3.75 21.87
CA HIS A 592 31.17 4.37 21.77
C HIS A 592 31.12 5.79 22.37
N ILE A 593 31.57 5.92 23.62
CA ILE A 593 31.45 7.17 24.40
C ILE A 593 32.12 8.38 23.72
N PRO A 594 33.41 8.33 23.28
CA PRO A 594 34.04 9.50 22.63
C PRO A 594 33.43 9.95 21.30
N GLN A 595 32.85 9.03 20.53
CA GLN A 595 32.29 9.31 19.20
C GLN A 595 30.81 9.67 19.24
N SER A 596 30.18 9.58 20.42
CA SER A 596 28.78 9.93 20.62
C SER A 596 28.66 11.34 21.22
N GLY A 597 27.68 12.10 20.75
CA GLY A 597 27.47 13.48 21.19
C GLY A 597 26.30 14.19 20.53
N THR A 598 25.89 15.29 21.16
CA THR A 598 24.88 16.22 20.64
C THR A 598 25.53 17.58 20.42
N ARG A 599 25.25 18.22 19.29
CA ARG A 599 25.70 19.60 19.03
C ARG A 599 24.90 20.56 19.91
N ASN A 600 25.59 21.54 20.51
CA ASN A 600 25.01 22.53 21.44
C ASN A 600 24.26 21.86 22.61
N ASP A 601 24.86 20.78 23.16
CA ASP A 601 24.29 20.03 24.27
C ASP A 601 24.23 20.84 25.58
N ASP A 602 25.03 21.90 25.71
CA ASP A 602 24.98 22.89 26.78
C ASP A 602 23.59 23.51 27.00
N ARG A 603 22.75 23.55 25.95
CA ARG A 603 21.37 24.04 26.01
C ARG A 603 20.38 23.07 26.63
N LEU A 604 20.71 21.78 26.65
CA LEU A 604 19.81 20.71 27.08
C LEU A 604 20.05 20.29 28.53
N TYR A 605 21.18 20.70 29.11
CA TYR A 605 21.54 20.41 30.49
C TYR A 605 21.27 21.60 31.40
N HIS A 606 21.02 21.32 32.67
CA HIS A 606 21.18 22.35 33.69
C HIS A 606 22.66 22.77 33.78
N PRO A 607 23.02 24.05 33.98
CA PRO A 607 24.43 24.49 34.01
C PRO A 607 25.34 23.72 34.98
N ASP A 608 24.82 23.34 36.14
CA ASP A 608 25.58 22.55 37.13
C ASP A 608 25.69 21.07 36.75
N GLU A 609 24.68 20.52 36.09
CA GLU A 609 24.71 19.18 35.52
C GLU A 609 25.76 19.12 34.41
N PHE A 610 25.75 20.10 33.51
CA PHE A 610 26.66 20.18 32.37
C PHE A 610 28.13 20.16 32.79
N ARG A 611 28.50 20.95 33.81
CA ARG A 611 29.88 20.96 34.35
C ARG A 611 30.33 19.56 34.77
N LYS A 612 29.48 18.86 35.53
CA LYS A 612 29.77 17.50 36.02
C LYS A 612 29.82 16.48 34.89
N VAL A 613 28.91 16.58 33.91
CA VAL A 613 28.91 15.74 32.71
C VAL A 613 30.23 15.91 31.93
N ILE A 614 30.68 17.15 31.75
CA ILE A 614 31.96 17.43 31.07
C ILE A 614 33.15 16.83 31.82
N ASP A 615 33.17 16.90 33.16
CA ASP A 615 34.23 16.31 33.96
C ASP A 615 34.25 14.78 33.84
N VAL A 616 33.08 14.13 33.88
CA VAL A 616 32.93 12.69 33.62
C VAL A 616 33.46 12.35 32.22
N ARG A 617 33.06 13.09 31.18
CA ARG A 617 33.52 12.86 29.81
C ARG A 617 35.04 12.98 29.66
N LYS A 618 35.66 13.98 30.30
CA LYS A 618 37.12 14.17 30.28
C LYS A 618 37.86 12.99 30.91
N GLN A 619 37.35 12.47 32.03
CA GLN A 619 37.94 11.31 32.69
C GLN A 619 37.82 10.04 31.82
N LEU A 620 36.63 9.79 31.24
CA LEU A 620 36.41 8.64 30.36
C LEU A 620 37.23 8.70 29.07
N ALA A 621 37.49 9.90 28.54
CA ALA A 621 38.31 10.08 27.33
C ALA A 621 39.78 9.68 27.53
N GLY A 622 40.26 9.57 28.78
CA GLY A 622 41.60 9.08 29.10
C GLY A 622 41.72 7.56 29.12
N LEU A 623 40.61 6.82 29.02
CA LEU A 623 40.57 5.36 29.07
C LEU A 623 40.50 4.76 27.66
N PRO A 624 40.97 3.51 27.47
CA PRO A 624 40.65 2.73 26.27
C PRO A 624 39.13 2.61 26.07
N ILE A 625 38.66 2.55 24.81
CA ILE A 625 37.23 2.54 24.46
C ILE A 625 36.45 1.47 25.24
N GLY A 626 36.98 0.25 25.27
CA GLY A 626 36.41 -0.88 26.00
C GLY A 626 36.22 -0.61 27.49
N ASP A 627 37.21 0.03 28.11
CA ASP A 627 37.25 0.25 29.55
C ASP A 627 36.43 1.47 29.97
N ALA A 628 36.32 2.49 29.10
CA ALA A 628 35.53 3.69 29.35
C ALA A 628 34.06 3.36 29.61
N LEU A 629 33.44 2.56 28.74
CA LEU A 629 32.04 2.16 28.92
C LEU A 629 31.85 1.29 30.17
N VAL A 630 32.72 0.29 30.39
CA VAL A 630 32.63 -0.59 31.57
C VAL A 630 32.74 0.22 32.85
N THR A 631 33.69 1.14 32.92
CA THR A 631 33.87 2.05 34.08
C THR A 631 32.63 2.90 34.32
N LEU A 632 32.03 3.47 33.27
CA LEU A 632 30.79 4.23 33.39
C LEU A 632 29.64 3.34 33.90
N LEU A 633 29.45 2.16 33.31
CA LEU A 633 28.39 1.24 33.71
C LEU A 633 28.54 0.75 35.16
N ASP A 634 29.75 0.47 35.61
CA ASP A 634 30.01 0.02 36.99
C ASP A 634 29.76 1.13 38.02
N ASN A 635 29.87 2.40 37.61
CA ASN A 635 29.49 3.54 38.44
C ASN A 635 27.99 3.87 38.35
N LEU A 636 27.32 3.58 37.23
CA LEU A 636 25.87 3.79 37.06
C LEU A 636 25.03 2.72 37.77
N LYS A 637 25.40 1.44 37.67
CA LYS A 637 24.69 0.30 38.32
C LYS A 637 24.34 0.52 39.81
N PRO A 638 25.25 1.04 40.68
CA PRO A 638 24.94 1.26 42.09
C PRO A 638 24.16 2.55 42.39
N THR A 639 23.69 3.27 41.37
CA THR A 639 22.93 4.52 41.49
C THR A 639 21.56 4.39 40.82
N LYS A 640 20.55 5.06 41.38
CA LYS A 640 19.20 5.04 40.83
C LYS A 640 19.01 6.03 39.68
N THR A 641 19.64 7.19 39.77
CA THR A 641 19.49 8.30 38.81
C THR A 641 20.83 8.83 38.34
N ASN A 642 20.83 9.53 37.19
CA ASN A 642 22.02 10.21 36.70
C ASN A 642 22.45 11.36 37.61
N ALA A 643 21.49 12.05 38.25
CA ALA A 643 21.80 13.07 39.26
C ALA A 643 22.61 12.50 40.44
N GLU A 644 22.21 11.34 40.97
CA GLU A 644 22.94 10.67 42.05
C GLU A 644 24.37 10.30 41.61
N PHE A 645 24.52 9.75 40.41
CA PHE A 645 25.83 9.44 39.83
C PHE A 645 26.71 10.69 39.70
N LEU A 646 26.19 11.78 39.11
CA LEU A 646 26.94 13.02 38.91
C LEU A 646 27.33 13.71 40.23
N LEU A 647 26.57 13.50 41.30
CA LEU A 647 26.94 13.97 42.64
C LEU A 647 28.06 13.13 43.26
N ARG A 648 28.06 11.81 43.06
CA ARG A 648 29.12 10.91 43.53
C ARG A 648 30.42 11.02 42.74
N GLY A 649 30.34 11.30 41.44
CA GLY A 649 31.46 11.27 40.50
C GLY A 649 31.87 9.86 40.09
N LEU A 650 32.76 9.78 39.08
CA LEU A 650 33.46 8.53 38.74
C LEU A 650 34.46 8.20 39.85
N ARG A 651 34.47 6.93 40.27
CA ARG A 651 35.40 6.40 41.28
C ARG A 651 36.49 5.55 40.66
#